data_AF-A0A9R1L8Q3-F1
#
_entry.id   AF-A0A9R1L8Q3-F1
#
_cell.length_a   1.000
_cell.length_b   1.000
_cell.length_c   1.000
_cell.angle_alpha   90.00
_cell.angle_beta   90.00
_cell.angle_gamma   90.00
#
_symmetry.space_group_name_H-M   'P 1'
#
loop_
_entity.id
_entity.type
_entity.pdbx_description
1 polymer ?
#
loop_
_entity_poly.entity_id
_entity_poly.type
_entity_poly.pdbx_seq_one_letter_code
_entity_poly.pdbx_strand_id
1 'polypeptide(L)'
;MPRSCCVLTSIRGVKVEVTHRGNMRRKYRISGLTTQATRELTFPVDEGGTVKSVVQYFQETYGFAIQHTYLPCLQVGNQQRPNYLPMEVCKIVEGQRYSKRLNQNQIRALLDETCQYPRDRERDITQMVKHNAYQEDPYAKEFGIKISDCLASVDARILPAPRLKYNETGREKDCIPRVGQWNMMNKKMVNGGKVRSWMCVNFARNVPDKLARDFCHQLAQMCQDSGMDFALEPVLPPMSARPDQVERALKARYHEAMNILGPQRRELDLLIGILPDNNGSLYGDLKRVCEIDLGIVSQCCCTKQVFKLNKQIYANIALKINVKVGGRNTVLVDALSRRIPLVTDRPTIIFGADVTHPHPGEDSSPSIAAVVASQDWPEVTRYAGLVSAQAHRQELIEDLYKVRQDPQKGPVSSGMIRELLISFKKSTGEKPQRIIFYRDGVSEGQFYQVLLFELNAIRKACASLEANYQPQVTFIVVQKRHHTRLFAHNHNDKNSMDRSGNILPGTVVDTKICHPTEFDFYLCSHAGIKGTSRPAHYHVLWDENNFTADGLQTLTNNLCYTYARCTRSVSIVPPAYYAHLAAFRARFYMEPESSDSGSMASGPGGRGPTSGSSASHGTRAPGGAAVKPLPALKDNVKNVMFYC
;
A
#
# COMPACT_ATOMS: atom_id res chain seq x y z
N MET A 1 29.71 4.50 22.28
CA MET A 1 28.43 5.25 22.23
C MET A 1 27.46 4.85 21.10
N PRO A 2 27.87 4.55 19.85
CA PRO A 2 26.90 4.25 18.77
C PRO A 2 26.04 2.98 19.00
N ARG A 3 26.59 1.97 19.68
CA ARG A 3 25.90 0.67 19.89
C ARG A 3 24.78 0.70 20.94
N SER A 4 24.91 1.52 21.99
CA SER A 4 23.92 1.61 23.07
C SER A 4 22.59 2.22 22.60
N CYS A 5 22.65 3.14 21.64
CA CYS A 5 21.46 3.77 21.04
C CYS A 5 20.60 2.74 20.29
N CYS A 6 21.22 1.86 19.49
CA CYS A 6 20.49 0.81 18.76
C CYS A 6 19.79 -0.21 19.67
N VAL A 7 20.41 -0.55 20.80
CA VAL A 7 19.84 -1.50 21.78
C VAL A 7 18.62 -0.89 22.46
N LEU A 8 18.72 0.37 22.93
CA LEU A 8 17.60 1.06 23.56
C LEU A 8 16.39 1.14 22.61
N THR A 9 16.62 1.50 21.34
CA THR A 9 15.56 1.54 20.33
C THR A 9 14.87 0.20 20.17
N SER A 10 15.54 -0.92 20.47
CA SER A 10 14.99 -2.28 20.36
C SER A 10 14.19 -2.70 21.59
N ILE A 11 14.64 -2.37 22.81
CA ILE A 11 14.05 -2.87 24.07
C ILE A 11 13.12 -1.88 24.78
N ARG A 12 13.12 -0.60 24.39
CA ARG A 12 12.21 0.40 24.99
C ARG A 12 10.75 -0.05 24.85
N GLY A 13 10.00 -0.01 25.96
CA GLY A 13 8.61 -0.41 26.05
C GLY A 13 8.37 -1.91 26.29
N VAL A 14 9.41 -2.75 26.22
CA VAL A 14 9.33 -4.19 26.53
C VAL A 14 9.17 -4.39 28.03
N LYS A 15 8.35 -5.36 28.43
CA LYS A 15 8.22 -5.77 29.84
C LYS A 15 9.25 -6.84 30.19
N VAL A 16 9.90 -6.67 31.32
CA VAL A 16 10.84 -7.62 31.91
C VAL A 16 10.36 -8.01 33.30
N GLU A 17 10.66 -9.23 33.72
CA GLU A 17 10.49 -9.70 35.09
C GLU A 17 11.85 -9.85 35.78
N VAL A 18 11.89 -9.55 37.08
CA VAL A 18 13.12 -9.65 37.86
C VAL A 18 13.36 -11.06 38.38
N THR A 19 14.61 -11.52 38.33
CA THR A 19 14.99 -12.88 38.72
C THR A 19 15.68 -12.99 40.09
N HIS A 20 16.19 -11.87 40.63
CA HIS A 20 17.01 -11.81 41.84
C HIS A 20 16.26 -11.89 43.17
N ARG A 21 14.91 -11.92 43.18
CA ARG A 21 14.08 -11.87 44.40
C ARG A 21 13.42 -13.21 44.76
N GLY A 22 14.10 -14.33 44.51
CA GLY A 22 13.54 -15.67 44.73
C GLY A 22 12.25 -15.89 43.93
N ASN A 23 11.15 -16.24 44.62
CA ASN A 23 9.85 -16.53 43.98
C ASN A 23 9.09 -15.29 43.49
N MET A 24 9.47 -14.08 43.91
CA MET A 24 8.76 -12.87 43.55
C MET A 24 9.21 -12.32 42.19
N ARG A 25 8.48 -12.66 41.13
CA ARG A 25 8.74 -12.23 39.74
C ARG A 25 8.03 -10.92 39.39
N ARG A 26 8.46 -9.81 39.98
CA ARG A 26 7.85 -8.49 39.70
C ARG A 26 8.15 -8.06 38.26
N LYS A 27 7.13 -7.56 37.56
CA LYS A 27 7.20 -7.13 36.16
C LYS A 27 7.37 -5.61 36.06
N TYR A 28 8.23 -5.17 35.14
CA TYR A 28 8.54 -3.77 34.89
C TYR A 28 8.57 -3.49 33.40
N ARG A 29 8.24 -2.26 33.01
CA ARG A 29 8.35 -1.80 31.62
C ARG A 29 9.62 -0.96 31.46
N ILE A 30 10.44 -1.28 30.46
CA ILE A 30 11.68 -0.56 30.17
C ILE A 30 11.35 0.83 29.62
N SER A 31 11.83 1.87 30.30
CA SER A 31 11.72 3.27 29.85
C SER A 31 13.00 3.74 29.16
N GLY A 32 14.17 3.24 29.59
CA GLY A 32 15.49 3.73 29.18
C GLY A 32 16.63 2.76 29.48
N LEU A 33 17.84 3.18 29.11
CA LEU A 33 19.10 2.59 29.54
C LEU A 33 19.90 3.66 30.26
N THR A 34 20.64 3.28 31.30
CA THR A 34 21.55 4.21 31.96
C THR A 34 22.70 4.59 31.03
N THR A 35 23.16 5.84 31.14
CA THR A 35 24.34 6.34 30.42
C THR A 35 25.64 5.76 30.98
N GLN A 36 25.67 5.55 32.30
CA GLN A 36 26.79 4.96 33.03
C GLN A 36 26.71 3.42 33.08
N ALA A 37 27.86 2.78 33.23
CA ALA A 37 27.99 1.35 33.48
C ALA A 37 27.50 1.00 34.90
N THR A 38 27.04 -0.23 35.10
CA THR A 38 26.49 -0.71 36.39
C THR A 38 27.49 -0.56 37.54
N ARG A 39 28.81 -0.73 37.29
CA ARG A 39 29.87 -0.50 38.30
C ARG A 39 29.99 0.94 38.80
N GLU A 40 29.64 1.91 37.97
CA GLU A 40 29.78 3.36 38.27
C GLU A 40 28.45 3.96 38.72
N LEU A 41 27.35 3.25 38.51
CA LEU A 41 26.01 3.73 38.75
C LEU A 41 25.68 3.68 40.25
N THR A 42 25.35 4.84 40.81
CA THR A 42 24.91 5.00 42.18
C THR A 42 23.49 5.55 42.26
N PHE A 43 22.80 5.28 43.37
CA PHE A 43 21.45 5.78 43.60
C PHE A 43 21.18 5.98 45.10
N PRO A 44 20.28 6.90 45.47
CA PRO A 44 19.85 7.07 46.85
C PRO A 44 18.99 5.87 47.28
N VAL A 45 19.38 5.21 48.37
CA VAL A 45 18.71 4.01 48.90
C VAL A 45 17.56 4.39 49.84
N ASP A 46 17.65 5.54 50.50
CA ASP A 46 16.67 6.09 51.43
C ASP A 46 16.45 7.60 51.23
N GLU A 47 15.46 8.17 51.92
CA GLU A 47 15.21 9.62 51.91
C GLU A 47 16.21 10.40 52.77
N GLY A 48 17.03 9.70 53.56
CA GLY A 48 18.12 10.24 54.37
C GLY A 48 19.39 10.56 53.59
N GLY A 49 19.44 10.25 52.30
CA GLY A 49 20.55 10.60 51.41
C GLY A 49 21.67 9.56 51.34
N THR A 50 21.48 8.36 51.86
CA THR A 50 22.46 7.27 51.76
C THR A 50 22.57 6.82 50.31
N VAL A 51 23.74 7.04 49.69
CA VAL A 51 24.01 6.65 48.31
C VAL A 51 24.80 5.34 48.29
N LYS A 52 24.32 4.35 47.52
CA LYS A 52 25.07 3.10 47.25
C LYS A 52 25.24 2.89 45.75
N SER A 53 26.28 2.16 45.38
CA SER A 53 26.41 1.64 44.02
C SER A 53 25.40 0.50 43.79
N VAL A 54 24.96 0.33 42.54
CA VAL A 54 24.07 -0.78 42.18
C VAL A 54 24.72 -2.13 42.47
N VAL A 55 26.02 -2.28 42.23
CA VAL A 55 26.77 -3.52 42.53
C VAL A 55 26.74 -3.83 44.02
N GLN A 56 27.07 -2.84 44.86
CA GLN A 56 27.10 -3.02 46.31
C GLN A 56 25.69 -3.34 46.85
N TYR A 57 24.68 -2.61 46.38
CA TYR A 57 23.30 -2.84 46.80
C TYR A 57 22.82 -4.26 46.48
N PHE A 58 23.12 -4.77 45.27
CA PHE A 58 22.70 -6.12 44.87
C PHE A 58 23.45 -7.21 45.64
N GLN A 59 24.73 -7.02 45.92
CA GLN A 59 25.53 -7.95 46.73
C GLN A 59 25.01 -8.00 48.18
N GLU A 60 24.81 -6.85 48.82
CA GLU A 60 24.40 -6.78 50.22
C GLU A 60 22.93 -7.17 50.44
N THR A 61 22.02 -6.74 49.55
CA THR A 61 20.57 -6.92 49.75
C THR A 61 20.08 -8.28 49.27
N TYR A 62 20.66 -8.79 48.18
CA TYR A 62 20.17 -10.01 47.53
C TYR A 62 21.22 -11.13 47.46
N GLY A 63 22.43 -10.91 47.98
CA GLY A 63 23.53 -11.88 47.85
C GLY A 63 23.94 -12.13 46.39
N PHE A 64 23.64 -11.20 45.47
CA PHE A 64 23.82 -11.40 44.04
C PHE A 64 25.04 -10.64 43.52
N ALA A 65 26.08 -11.39 43.16
CA ALA A 65 27.31 -10.86 42.55
C ALA A 65 27.12 -10.64 41.05
N ILE A 66 26.91 -9.37 40.65
CA ILE A 66 26.79 -8.97 39.25
C ILE A 66 28.12 -9.21 38.52
N GLN A 67 28.09 -9.96 37.41
CA GLN A 67 29.32 -10.35 36.69
C GLN A 67 29.72 -9.32 35.62
N HIS A 68 28.76 -8.88 34.82
CA HIS A 68 28.90 -7.97 33.68
C HIS A 68 28.67 -6.53 34.12
N THR A 69 29.43 -6.09 35.12
CA THR A 69 29.30 -4.75 35.72
C THR A 69 29.59 -3.60 34.75
N TYR A 70 30.21 -3.89 33.59
CA TYR A 70 30.47 -2.94 32.50
C TYR A 70 29.24 -2.62 31.64
N LEU A 71 28.16 -3.42 31.72
CA LEU A 71 26.91 -3.17 31.00
C LEU A 71 26.09 -2.06 31.69
N PRO A 72 25.25 -1.31 30.95
CA PRO A 72 24.31 -0.37 31.56
C PRO A 72 23.15 -1.10 32.25
N CYS A 73 22.47 -0.42 33.16
CA CYS A 73 21.23 -0.88 33.77
C CYS A 73 20.02 -0.52 32.90
N LEU A 74 18.95 -1.32 33.00
CA LEU A 74 17.63 -0.96 32.53
C LEU A 74 17.04 0.10 33.48
N GLN A 75 16.57 1.21 32.91
CA GLN A 75 15.72 2.15 33.65
C GLN A 75 14.27 1.70 33.54
N VAL A 76 13.61 1.58 34.68
CA VAL A 76 12.20 1.19 34.78
C VAL A 76 11.47 2.03 35.82
N GLY A 77 10.13 2.01 35.81
CA GLY A 77 9.31 2.74 36.79
C GLY A 77 9.06 4.19 36.40
N ASN A 78 8.86 5.06 37.40
CA ASN A 78 8.53 6.47 37.21
C ASN A 78 9.78 7.24 36.73
N GLN A 79 9.62 8.17 35.77
CA GLN A 79 10.72 9.00 35.28
C GLN A 79 11.30 9.93 36.37
N GLN A 80 10.49 10.32 37.36
CA GLN A 80 10.92 11.16 38.49
C GLN A 80 11.68 10.37 39.58
N ARG A 81 11.44 9.06 39.68
CA ARG A 81 12.13 8.13 40.59
C ARG A 81 12.45 6.85 39.82
N PRO A 82 13.48 6.87 38.95
CA PRO A 82 13.83 5.71 38.13
C PRO A 82 14.42 4.60 38.99
N ASN A 83 13.96 3.37 38.75
CA ASN A 83 14.59 2.17 39.29
C ASN A 83 15.62 1.65 38.30
N TYR A 84 16.79 1.26 38.81
CA TYR A 84 17.88 0.71 38.00
C TYR A 84 17.96 -0.80 38.19
N LEU A 85 17.81 -1.54 37.09
CA LEU A 85 17.90 -3.01 37.11
C LEU A 85 19.09 -3.46 36.25
N PRO A 86 20.08 -4.18 36.82
CA PRO A 86 21.10 -4.86 36.03
C PRO A 86 20.45 -5.79 35.00
N MET A 87 21.02 -5.86 33.79
CA MET A 87 20.44 -6.69 32.72
C MET A 87 20.41 -8.19 33.08
N GLU A 88 21.39 -8.66 33.86
CA GLU A 88 21.49 -10.07 34.31
C GLU A 88 20.30 -10.54 35.14
N VAL A 89 19.65 -9.61 35.85
CA VAL A 89 18.56 -9.96 36.75
C VAL A 89 17.19 -9.78 36.10
N CYS A 90 17.15 -9.64 34.77
CA CYS A 90 15.94 -9.36 34.00
C CYS A 90 15.70 -10.43 32.93
N LYS A 91 14.51 -11.03 32.91
CA LYS A 91 14.02 -11.90 31.83
C LYS A 91 12.90 -11.19 31.07
N ILE A 92 12.87 -11.29 29.74
CA ILE A 92 11.75 -10.76 28.95
C ILE A 92 10.49 -11.57 29.28
N VAL A 93 9.39 -10.89 29.61
CA VAL A 93 8.10 -11.54 29.90
C VAL A 93 7.56 -12.20 28.63
N GLU A 94 7.09 -13.45 28.74
CA GLU A 94 6.51 -14.22 27.64
C GLU A 94 5.16 -13.65 27.19
N GLY A 95 4.72 -13.99 25.97
CA GLY A 95 3.43 -13.56 25.40
C GLY A 95 3.34 -12.09 24.98
N GLN A 96 4.46 -11.37 24.89
CA GLN A 96 4.47 -9.98 24.42
C GLN A 96 4.50 -9.90 22.89
N ARG A 97 3.46 -9.30 22.31
CA ARG A 97 3.41 -9.04 20.86
C ARG A 97 4.55 -8.10 20.43
N TYR A 98 5.28 -8.51 19.39
CA TYR A 98 6.24 -7.63 18.71
C TYR A 98 5.51 -6.61 17.84
N SER A 99 5.65 -5.32 18.15
CA SER A 99 4.93 -4.23 17.47
C SER A 99 5.78 -3.43 16.47
N LYS A 100 7.09 -3.67 16.43
CA LYS A 100 8.01 -2.93 15.54
C LYS A 100 8.03 -3.55 14.15
N ARG A 101 8.55 -2.80 13.18
CA ARG A 101 8.71 -3.27 11.80
C ARG A 101 9.76 -4.38 11.75
N LEU A 102 9.37 -5.54 11.20
CA LEU A 102 10.29 -6.62 10.89
C LEU A 102 11.21 -6.21 9.73
N ASN A 103 12.47 -6.59 9.81
CA ASN A 103 13.39 -6.42 8.68
C ASN A 103 13.10 -7.44 7.56
N GLN A 104 13.69 -7.26 6.37
CA GLN A 104 13.39 -8.12 5.22
C GLN A 104 13.70 -9.60 5.45
N ASN A 105 14.74 -9.91 6.24
CA ASN A 105 15.11 -11.30 6.55
C ASN A 105 14.10 -11.93 7.51
N GLN A 106 13.66 -11.19 8.53
CA GLN A 106 12.61 -11.62 9.46
C GLN A 106 11.26 -11.78 8.76
N ILE A 107 10.91 -10.87 7.84
CA ILE A 107 9.70 -10.99 7.01
C ILE A 107 9.78 -12.25 6.15
N ARG A 108 10.94 -12.52 5.53
CA ARG A 108 11.14 -13.73 4.71
C ARG A 108 10.98 -14.99 5.55
N ALA A 109 11.67 -15.07 6.68
CA ALA A 109 11.54 -16.20 7.61
C ALA A 109 10.08 -16.39 8.07
N LEU A 110 9.41 -15.30 8.47
CA LEU A 110 8.00 -15.38 8.87
C LEU A 110 7.10 -15.85 7.71
N LEU A 111 7.35 -15.40 6.48
CA LEU A 111 6.59 -15.83 5.31
C LEU A 111 6.85 -17.30 5.00
N ASP A 112 8.09 -17.77 5.08
CA ASP A 112 8.43 -19.17 4.81
C ASP A 112 7.77 -20.11 5.85
N GLU A 113 7.69 -19.68 7.11
CA GLU A 113 7.03 -20.43 8.20
C GLU A 113 5.48 -20.37 8.15
N THR A 114 4.90 -19.23 7.76
CA THR A 114 3.43 -19.02 7.82
C THR A 114 2.70 -19.29 6.50
N CYS A 115 3.43 -19.46 5.40
CA CYS A 115 2.87 -19.68 4.08
C CYS A 115 2.39 -21.12 3.90
N GLN A 116 1.14 -21.37 4.29
CA GLN A 116 0.51 -22.68 4.16
C GLN A 116 -0.35 -22.80 2.91
N TYR A 117 -0.17 -23.90 2.19
CA TYR A 117 -1.03 -24.29 1.07
C TYR A 117 -2.45 -24.64 1.56
N PRO A 118 -3.45 -24.60 0.67
CA PRO A 118 -4.86 -24.73 1.06
C PRO A 118 -5.17 -25.98 1.89
N ARG A 119 -4.65 -27.15 1.49
CA ARG A 119 -4.88 -28.41 2.20
C ARG A 119 -4.33 -28.41 3.64
N ASP A 120 -3.12 -27.89 3.84
CA ASP A 120 -2.52 -27.80 5.18
C ASP A 120 -3.28 -26.78 6.03
N ARG A 121 -3.63 -25.63 5.45
CA ARG A 121 -4.39 -24.60 6.15
C ARG A 121 -5.78 -25.10 6.58
N GLU A 122 -6.47 -25.82 5.70
CA GLU A 122 -7.78 -26.41 5.99
C GLU A 122 -7.70 -27.44 7.12
N ARG A 123 -6.69 -28.31 7.09
CA ARG A 123 -6.42 -29.28 8.16
C ARG A 123 -6.17 -28.56 9.49
N ASP A 124 -5.32 -27.55 9.50
CA ASP A 124 -4.95 -26.83 10.72
C ASP A 124 -6.15 -26.10 11.32
N ILE A 125 -7.03 -25.51 10.49
CA ILE A 125 -8.30 -24.90 10.94
C ILE A 125 -9.18 -25.97 11.58
N THR A 126 -9.37 -27.11 10.93
CA THR A 126 -10.22 -28.20 11.42
C THR A 126 -9.67 -28.79 12.72
N GLN A 127 -8.35 -28.95 12.83
CA GLN A 127 -7.69 -29.41 14.04
C GLN A 127 -7.83 -28.41 15.18
N MET A 128 -7.72 -27.11 14.91
CA MET A 128 -7.91 -26.06 15.91
C MET A 128 -9.34 -26.06 16.47
N VAL A 129 -10.36 -26.18 15.62
CA VAL A 129 -11.76 -26.25 16.06
C VAL A 129 -11.99 -27.47 16.96
N LYS A 130 -11.44 -28.63 16.59
CA LYS A 130 -11.51 -29.85 17.40
C LYS A 130 -10.77 -29.71 18.73
N HIS A 131 -9.58 -29.11 18.71
CA HIS A 131 -8.78 -28.88 19.91
C HIS A 131 -9.46 -27.93 20.91
N ASN A 132 -10.11 -26.88 20.39
CA ASN A 132 -10.82 -25.91 21.23
C ASN A 132 -12.08 -26.51 21.88
N ALA A 133 -12.58 -27.64 21.38
CA ALA A 133 -13.71 -28.39 21.94
C ALA A 133 -14.87 -27.46 22.35
N TYR A 134 -15.30 -26.56 21.46
CA TYR A 134 -16.29 -25.52 21.81
C TYR A 134 -17.62 -26.06 22.36
N GLN A 135 -17.96 -27.32 22.06
CA GLN A 135 -19.13 -27.99 22.62
C GLN A 135 -18.99 -28.32 24.11
N GLU A 136 -17.76 -28.38 24.63
CA GLU A 136 -17.42 -28.62 26.02
C GLU A 136 -17.31 -27.31 26.82
N ASP A 137 -17.28 -26.16 26.15
CA ASP A 137 -17.17 -24.85 26.77
C ASP A 137 -18.39 -24.57 27.68
N PRO A 138 -18.16 -24.25 28.97
CA PRO A 138 -19.25 -24.08 29.93
C PRO A 138 -20.17 -22.89 29.58
N TYR A 139 -19.62 -21.84 28.96
CA TYR A 139 -20.41 -20.70 28.52
C TYR A 139 -21.22 -21.05 27.27
N ALA A 140 -20.64 -21.73 26.28
CA ALA A 140 -21.39 -22.15 25.10
C ALA A 140 -22.59 -23.04 25.47
N LYS A 141 -22.41 -23.96 26.43
CA LYS A 141 -23.49 -24.81 26.95
C LYS A 141 -24.59 -24.01 27.64
N GLU A 142 -24.23 -23.06 28.50
CA GLU A 142 -25.18 -22.20 29.21
C GLU A 142 -26.10 -21.43 28.24
N PHE A 143 -25.54 -20.93 27.15
CA PHE A 143 -26.30 -20.20 26.12
C PHE A 143 -26.94 -21.12 25.05
N GLY A 144 -26.85 -22.45 25.20
CA GLY A 144 -27.39 -23.41 24.23
C GLY A 144 -26.73 -23.36 22.85
N ILE A 145 -25.53 -22.78 22.74
CA ILE A 145 -24.80 -22.62 21.49
C ILE A 145 -24.15 -23.95 21.11
N LYS A 146 -24.44 -24.43 19.89
CA LYS A 146 -23.81 -25.62 19.31
C LYS A 146 -23.00 -25.23 18.10
N ILE A 147 -21.70 -25.55 18.12
CA ILE A 147 -20.77 -25.24 17.03
C ILE A 147 -20.42 -26.55 16.33
N SER A 148 -20.59 -26.56 15.00
CA SER A 148 -20.18 -27.66 14.12
C SER A 148 -18.65 -27.75 14.06
N ASP A 149 -18.11 -28.97 14.07
CA ASP A 149 -16.68 -29.24 13.86
C ASP A 149 -16.30 -29.32 12.38
N CYS A 150 -17.32 -29.36 11.51
CA CYS A 150 -17.20 -29.41 10.06
C CYS A 150 -17.29 -28.01 9.45
N LEU A 151 -16.49 -27.76 8.42
CA LEU A 151 -16.54 -26.52 7.62
C LEU A 151 -17.89 -26.40 6.90
N ALA A 152 -18.36 -25.16 6.73
CA ALA A 152 -19.57 -24.89 5.96
C ALA A 152 -19.37 -25.27 4.48
N SER A 153 -20.27 -26.10 3.93
CA SER A 153 -20.26 -26.47 2.52
C SER A 153 -21.07 -25.47 1.70
N VAL A 154 -20.40 -24.80 0.75
CA VAL A 154 -20.98 -23.74 -0.08
C VAL A 154 -20.93 -24.10 -1.55
N ASP A 155 -21.99 -23.72 -2.26
CA ASP A 155 -22.03 -23.85 -3.71
C ASP A 155 -21.34 -22.65 -4.32
N ALA A 156 -20.46 -22.90 -5.29
CA ALA A 156 -19.67 -21.88 -5.94
C ALA A 156 -19.78 -22.00 -7.46
N ARG A 157 -19.70 -20.87 -8.15
CA ARG A 157 -19.69 -20.80 -9.62
C ARG A 157 -18.32 -20.34 -10.08
N ILE A 158 -17.84 -20.85 -11.21
CA ILE A 158 -16.57 -20.40 -11.79
C ILE A 158 -16.89 -19.58 -13.04
N LEU A 159 -16.71 -18.27 -12.93
CA LEU A 159 -16.90 -17.36 -14.05
C LEU A 159 -15.85 -17.59 -15.14
N PRO A 160 -16.23 -17.57 -16.42
CA PRO A 160 -15.27 -17.71 -17.51
C PRO A 160 -14.30 -16.53 -17.55
N ALA A 161 -13.06 -16.79 -17.97
CA ALA A 161 -12.10 -15.72 -18.24
C ALA A 161 -12.53 -14.93 -19.49
N PRO A 162 -12.43 -13.59 -19.48
CA PRO A 162 -12.78 -12.79 -20.65
C PRO A 162 -11.77 -12.97 -21.77
N ARG A 163 -12.20 -12.73 -23.00
CA ARG A 163 -11.29 -12.65 -24.15
C ARG A 163 -10.60 -11.28 -24.19
N LEU A 164 -9.27 -11.29 -24.29
CA LEU A 164 -8.43 -10.10 -24.31
C LEU A 164 -8.01 -9.80 -25.75
N LYS A 165 -8.10 -8.53 -26.14
CA LYS A 165 -7.64 -8.01 -27.43
C LYS A 165 -6.23 -7.43 -27.32
N TYR A 166 -5.45 -7.70 -28.35
CA TYR A 166 -4.13 -7.16 -28.65
C TYR A 166 -4.12 -6.55 -30.06
N ASN A 167 -2.98 -5.96 -30.46
CA ASN A 167 -2.87 -5.27 -31.75
C ASN A 167 -2.91 -6.25 -32.95
N GLU A 168 -3.53 -5.81 -34.04
CA GLU A 168 -3.69 -6.58 -35.30
C GLU A 168 -2.37 -6.95 -35.98
N THR A 169 -1.30 -6.18 -35.74
CA THR A 169 0.04 -6.44 -36.30
C THR A 169 0.82 -7.50 -35.53
N GLY A 170 0.32 -7.94 -34.37
CA GLY A 170 0.86 -9.09 -33.64
C GLY A 170 0.51 -10.40 -34.35
N ARG A 171 1.32 -11.45 -34.13
CA ARG A 171 1.02 -12.80 -34.61
C ARG A 171 -0.21 -13.38 -33.90
N GLU A 172 -0.36 -13.06 -32.62
CA GLU A 172 -1.56 -13.35 -31.83
C GLU A 172 -2.29 -12.03 -31.52
N LYS A 173 -3.55 -11.96 -31.96
CA LYS A 173 -4.38 -10.74 -31.92
C LYS A 173 -5.32 -10.70 -30.73
N ASP A 174 -5.61 -11.86 -30.18
CA ASP A 174 -6.48 -12.06 -29.04
C ASP A 174 -6.02 -13.28 -28.25
N CYS A 175 -6.39 -13.34 -26.97
CA CYS A 175 -6.16 -14.52 -26.15
C CYS A 175 -7.25 -14.70 -25.11
N ILE A 176 -7.46 -15.96 -24.71
CA ILE A 176 -8.27 -16.32 -23.54
C ILE A 176 -7.29 -16.76 -22.46
N PRO A 177 -7.21 -16.04 -21.32
CA PRO A 177 -6.39 -16.42 -20.18
C PRO A 177 -6.71 -17.83 -19.68
N ARG A 178 -5.68 -18.56 -19.25
CA ARG A 178 -5.83 -19.89 -18.64
C ARG A 178 -5.46 -19.81 -17.18
N VAL A 179 -6.40 -20.18 -16.30
CA VAL A 179 -6.21 -20.12 -14.83
C VAL A 179 -5.68 -18.74 -14.42
N GLY A 180 -6.34 -17.68 -14.90
CA GLY A 180 -5.99 -16.29 -14.58
C GLY A 180 -4.63 -15.80 -15.12
N GLN A 181 -4.03 -16.49 -16.09
CA GLN A 181 -2.67 -16.19 -16.57
C GLN A 181 -2.59 -16.20 -18.11
N TRP A 182 -1.74 -15.31 -18.65
CA TRP A 182 -1.32 -15.28 -20.04
C TRP A 182 0.07 -14.63 -20.16
N ASN A 183 0.57 -14.45 -21.38
CA ASN A 183 1.87 -13.82 -21.62
C ASN A 183 1.85 -12.95 -22.89
N MET A 184 2.91 -12.15 -23.05
CA MET A 184 3.10 -11.25 -24.19
C MET A 184 3.76 -11.91 -25.40
N MET A 185 4.06 -13.22 -25.36
CA MET A 185 4.68 -13.88 -26.52
C MET A 185 3.75 -13.77 -27.73
N ASN A 186 4.34 -13.47 -28.89
CA ASN A 186 3.65 -13.28 -30.18
C ASN A 186 2.64 -12.12 -30.23
N LYS A 187 2.54 -11.29 -29.18
CA LYS A 187 1.54 -10.22 -29.07
C LYS A 187 2.21 -8.85 -29.08
N LYS A 188 1.49 -7.87 -29.61
CA LYS A 188 1.82 -6.45 -29.50
C LYS A 188 0.71 -5.74 -28.74
N MET A 189 1.11 -4.82 -27.85
CA MET A 189 0.18 -4.01 -27.05
C MET A 189 -0.80 -3.28 -27.95
N VAL A 190 -2.07 -3.17 -27.54
CA VAL A 190 -3.16 -2.59 -28.37
C VAL A 190 -2.76 -1.22 -28.91
N ASN A 191 -2.26 -0.34 -28.03
CA ASN A 191 -1.70 0.95 -28.40
C ASN A 191 -0.32 1.10 -27.73
N GLY A 192 0.74 1.12 -28.54
CA GLY A 192 2.07 1.50 -28.09
C GLY A 192 2.16 3.00 -27.85
N GLY A 193 2.66 3.38 -26.68
CA GLY A 193 3.05 4.75 -26.37
C GLY A 193 4.29 5.16 -27.16
N LYS A 194 4.51 6.47 -27.22
CA LYS A 194 5.64 7.07 -27.95
C LYS A 194 6.68 7.57 -26.94
N VAL A 195 7.92 7.13 -27.11
CA VAL A 195 9.08 7.51 -26.29
C VAL A 195 10.24 7.76 -27.23
N ARG A 196 10.33 8.99 -27.75
CA ARG A 196 11.35 9.40 -28.71
C ARG A 196 12.56 10.03 -28.06
N SER A 197 12.40 10.52 -26.83
CA SER A 197 13.45 11.15 -26.05
C SER A 197 13.41 10.60 -24.63
N TRP A 198 14.42 9.83 -24.23
CA TRP A 198 14.55 9.30 -22.87
C TRP A 198 16.00 9.32 -22.40
N MET A 199 16.20 9.19 -21.09
CA MET A 199 17.53 9.11 -20.48
C MET A 199 17.59 8.09 -19.36
N CYS A 200 18.81 7.69 -18.98
CA CYS A 200 19.05 6.77 -17.87
C CYS A 200 20.05 7.33 -16.86
N VAL A 201 19.73 7.17 -15.57
CA VAL A 201 20.65 7.44 -14.44
C VAL A 201 20.81 6.17 -13.61
N ASN A 202 22.05 5.74 -13.44
CA ASN A 202 22.43 4.57 -12.67
C ASN A 202 22.92 4.96 -11.27
N PHE A 203 22.15 4.61 -10.25
CA PHE A 203 22.51 4.83 -8.84
C PHE A 203 23.16 3.61 -8.18
N ALA A 204 23.31 2.50 -8.93
CA ALA A 204 23.88 1.26 -8.43
C ALA A 204 25.38 1.15 -8.76
N ARG A 205 26.24 1.32 -7.75
CA ARG A 205 27.71 1.29 -7.91
C ARG A 205 28.24 -0.02 -8.49
N ASN A 206 27.54 -1.13 -8.27
CA ASN A 206 27.93 -2.45 -8.75
C ASN A 206 27.51 -2.74 -10.20
N VAL A 207 26.79 -1.83 -10.87
CA VAL A 207 26.39 -1.98 -12.27
C VAL A 207 27.38 -1.19 -13.13
N PRO A 208 28.22 -1.86 -13.94
CA PRO A 208 29.13 -1.17 -14.85
C PRO A 208 28.39 -0.44 -15.98
N ASP A 209 28.96 0.65 -16.49
CA ASP A 209 28.32 1.47 -17.53
C ASP A 209 27.98 0.67 -18.80
N LYS A 210 28.82 -0.29 -19.20
CA LYS A 210 28.54 -1.18 -20.33
C LYS A 210 27.26 -1.99 -20.09
N LEU A 211 27.12 -2.59 -18.91
CA LEU A 211 25.94 -3.38 -18.56
C LEU A 211 24.68 -2.50 -18.48
N ALA A 212 24.80 -1.27 -17.97
CA ALA A 212 23.70 -0.31 -17.95
C ALA A 212 23.24 0.05 -19.38
N ARG A 213 24.18 0.29 -20.31
CA ARG A 213 23.88 0.51 -21.73
C ARG A 213 23.19 -0.69 -22.36
N ASP A 214 23.78 -1.88 -22.23
CA ASP A 214 23.25 -3.12 -22.81
C ASP A 214 21.83 -3.42 -22.30
N PHE A 215 21.60 -3.22 -20.99
CA PHE A 215 20.28 -3.37 -20.37
C PHE A 215 19.27 -2.38 -20.96
N CYS A 216 19.63 -1.10 -21.08
CA CYS A 216 18.70 -0.11 -21.61
C CYS A 216 18.38 -0.35 -23.09
N HIS A 217 19.38 -0.72 -23.90
CA HIS A 217 19.19 -1.06 -25.31
C HIS A 217 18.27 -2.28 -25.48
N GLN A 218 18.48 -3.35 -24.70
CA GLN A 218 17.59 -4.53 -24.72
C GLN A 218 16.16 -4.22 -24.26
N LEU A 219 16.02 -3.35 -23.26
CA LEU A 219 14.70 -2.91 -22.80
C LEU A 219 14.00 -2.07 -23.88
N ALA A 220 14.72 -1.16 -24.54
CA ALA A 220 14.20 -0.37 -25.65
C ALA A 220 13.75 -1.25 -26.82
N GLN A 221 14.56 -2.26 -27.18
CA GLN A 221 14.19 -3.25 -28.19
C GLN A 221 12.92 -4.02 -27.79
N MET A 222 12.81 -4.45 -26.53
CA MET A 222 11.59 -5.12 -26.06
C MET A 222 10.35 -4.21 -26.13
N CYS A 223 10.50 -2.90 -25.85
CA CYS A 223 9.42 -1.94 -26.04
C CYS A 223 8.98 -1.87 -27.51
N GLN A 224 9.92 -1.80 -28.46
CA GLN A 224 9.62 -1.84 -29.90
C GLN A 224 8.95 -3.16 -30.33
N ASP A 225 9.50 -4.29 -29.91
CA ASP A 225 8.95 -5.62 -30.19
C ASP A 225 7.52 -5.77 -29.67
N SER A 226 7.23 -5.13 -28.53
CA SER A 226 5.90 -5.07 -27.90
C SER A 226 4.95 -4.08 -28.58
N GLY A 227 5.39 -3.33 -29.59
CA GLY A 227 4.57 -2.42 -30.40
C GLY A 227 4.65 -0.93 -30.02
N MET A 228 5.61 -0.51 -29.20
CA MET A 228 5.83 0.90 -28.86
C MET A 228 6.68 1.63 -29.92
N ASP A 229 6.41 2.93 -30.14
CA ASP A 229 7.34 3.82 -30.86
C ASP A 229 8.40 4.28 -29.85
N PHE A 230 9.48 3.50 -29.72
CA PHE A 230 10.50 3.68 -28.69
C PHE A 230 11.88 3.89 -29.31
N ALA A 231 12.56 5.00 -29.01
CA ALA A 231 13.92 5.25 -29.48
C ALA A 231 14.91 4.26 -28.86
N LEU A 232 15.73 3.58 -29.69
CA LEU A 232 16.69 2.58 -29.20
C LEU A 232 17.79 3.20 -28.32
N GLU A 233 18.25 4.39 -28.69
CA GLU A 233 19.31 5.08 -27.97
C GLU A 233 18.75 6.21 -27.10
N PRO A 234 19.27 6.40 -25.87
CA PRO A 234 18.91 7.53 -25.04
C PRO A 234 19.47 8.83 -25.61
N VAL A 235 18.87 9.95 -25.23
CA VAL A 235 19.31 11.31 -25.62
C VAL A 235 20.78 11.54 -25.25
N LEU A 236 21.18 10.97 -24.11
CA LEU A 236 22.55 10.97 -23.64
C LEU A 236 22.89 9.59 -23.04
N PRO A 237 24.16 9.15 -23.09
CA PRO A 237 24.57 7.86 -22.52
C PRO A 237 24.17 7.70 -21.04
N PRO A 238 23.89 6.48 -20.54
CA PRO A 238 23.60 6.26 -19.12
C PRO A 238 24.74 6.83 -18.24
N MET A 239 24.38 7.61 -17.22
CA MET A 239 25.36 8.17 -16.27
C MET A 239 25.28 7.46 -14.93
N SER A 240 26.43 7.23 -14.29
CA SER A 240 26.49 6.71 -12.93
C SER A 240 26.50 7.87 -11.92
N ALA A 241 25.68 7.76 -10.86
CA ALA A 241 25.53 8.77 -9.82
C ALA A 241 25.43 8.14 -8.42
N ARG A 242 25.73 8.91 -7.38
CA ARG A 242 25.61 8.41 -6.00
C ARG A 242 24.18 8.59 -5.45
N PRO A 243 23.63 7.62 -4.72
CA PRO A 243 22.30 7.72 -4.11
C PRO A 243 22.07 8.97 -3.25
N ASP A 244 23.07 9.41 -2.49
CA ASP A 244 23.03 10.61 -1.65
C ASP A 244 22.94 11.93 -2.43
N GLN A 245 23.13 11.88 -3.75
CA GLN A 245 23.07 13.04 -4.65
C GLN A 245 21.91 12.94 -5.64
N VAL A 246 20.89 12.12 -5.37
CA VAL A 246 19.77 11.83 -6.27
C VAL A 246 19.14 13.09 -6.87
N GLU A 247 18.79 14.08 -6.05
CA GLU A 247 18.15 15.30 -6.53
C GLU A 247 19.06 16.10 -7.47
N ARG A 248 20.31 16.33 -7.07
CA ARG A 248 21.31 17.05 -7.87
C ARG A 248 21.59 16.32 -9.18
N ALA A 249 21.79 15.00 -9.14
CA ALA A 249 22.10 14.18 -10.31
C ALA A 249 20.95 14.17 -11.31
N LEU A 250 19.70 13.99 -10.84
CA LEU A 250 18.52 14.00 -11.71
C LEU A 250 18.31 15.38 -12.33
N LYS A 251 18.37 16.45 -11.54
CA LYS A 251 18.20 17.82 -12.04
C LYS A 251 19.30 18.17 -13.04
N ALA A 252 20.57 17.95 -12.73
CA ALA A 252 21.68 18.25 -13.65
C ALA A 252 21.54 17.49 -14.97
N ARG A 253 21.24 16.19 -14.91
CA ARG A 253 21.09 15.36 -16.11
C ARG A 253 19.89 15.75 -16.97
N TYR A 254 18.79 16.12 -16.32
CA TYR A 254 17.61 16.64 -17.01
C TYR A 254 17.93 17.93 -17.78
N HIS A 255 18.65 18.87 -17.17
CA HIS A 255 19.03 20.12 -17.84
C HIS A 255 19.95 19.89 -19.03
N GLU A 256 20.93 18.98 -18.93
CA GLU A 256 21.75 18.59 -20.09
C GLU A 256 20.90 18.02 -21.23
N ALA A 257 19.94 17.15 -20.92
CA ALA A 257 19.03 16.60 -21.93
C ALA A 257 18.16 17.70 -22.58
N MET A 258 17.67 18.65 -21.77
CA MET A 258 16.89 19.79 -22.25
C MET A 258 17.70 20.79 -23.06
N ASN A 259 18.99 20.95 -22.82
CA ASN A 259 19.85 21.79 -23.67
C ASN A 259 19.98 21.23 -25.09
N ILE A 260 19.89 19.90 -25.26
CA ILE A 260 19.90 19.23 -26.58
C ILE A 260 18.51 19.27 -27.22
N LEU A 261 17.46 19.01 -26.44
CA LEU A 261 16.09 18.85 -26.95
C LEU A 261 15.35 20.18 -27.13
N GLY A 262 15.65 21.18 -26.30
CA GLY A 262 15.02 22.50 -26.28
C GLY A 262 15.09 23.23 -27.62
N PRO A 263 16.26 23.32 -28.29
CA PRO A 263 16.36 23.91 -29.63
C PRO A 263 15.48 23.21 -30.68
N GLN A 264 15.16 21.94 -30.47
CA GLN A 264 14.30 21.14 -31.36
C GLN A 264 12.81 21.21 -30.97
N ARG A 265 12.46 22.01 -29.93
CA ARG A 265 11.12 22.07 -29.32
C ARG A 265 10.60 20.69 -28.89
N ARG A 266 11.52 19.85 -28.40
CA ARG A 266 11.20 18.51 -27.89
C ARG A 266 11.32 18.47 -26.37
N GLU A 267 10.50 17.64 -25.75
CA GLU A 267 10.57 17.34 -24.33
C GLU A 267 11.10 15.92 -24.09
N LEU A 268 11.43 15.62 -22.84
CA LEU A 268 11.89 14.30 -22.41
C LEU A 268 10.68 13.47 -21.98
N ASP A 269 10.47 12.33 -22.62
CA ASP A 269 9.29 11.48 -22.46
C ASP A 269 9.40 10.54 -21.24
N LEU A 270 10.63 10.07 -20.94
CA LEU A 270 10.87 9.04 -19.93
C LEU A 270 12.25 9.14 -19.26
N LEU A 271 12.28 8.89 -17.95
CA LEU A 271 13.51 8.66 -17.20
C LEU A 271 13.59 7.21 -16.70
N ILE A 272 14.69 6.51 -17.01
CA ILE A 272 15.01 5.20 -16.45
C ILE A 272 16.00 5.35 -15.29
N GLY A 273 15.67 4.80 -14.12
CA GLY A 273 16.52 4.83 -12.94
C GLY A 273 16.98 3.43 -12.55
N ILE A 274 18.28 3.14 -12.59
CA ILE A 274 18.82 1.87 -12.07
C ILE A 274 19.13 2.04 -10.60
N LEU A 275 18.51 1.23 -9.73
CA LEU A 275 18.60 1.34 -8.28
C LEU A 275 19.22 0.08 -7.66
N PRO A 276 19.97 0.19 -6.55
CA PRO A 276 20.33 -0.98 -5.75
C PRO A 276 19.07 -1.69 -5.22
N ASP A 277 19.16 -3.01 -4.99
CA ASP A 277 18.05 -3.82 -4.47
C ASP A 277 17.57 -3.35 -3.08
N ASN A 278 18.49 -2.85 -2.25
CA ASN A 278 18.17 -2.13 -1.02
C ASN A 278 18.38 -0.63 -1.26
N ASN A 279 17.29 0.08 -1.55
CA ASN A 279 17.33 1.48 -1.97
C ASN A 279 16.82 2.49 -0.92
N GLY A 280 16.38 2.08 0.26
CA GLY A 280 16.00 3.01 1.32
C GLY A 280 15.04 4.12 0.84
N SER A 281 15.39 5.39 1.08
CA SER A 281 14.61 6.56 0.61
C SER A 281 14.77 6.86 -0.88
N LEU A 282 15.83 6.35 -1.55
CA LEU A 282 16.22 6.71 -2.91
C LEU A 282 15.09 6.55 -3.93
N TYR A 283 14.29 5.49 -3.81
CA TYR A 283 13.14 5.29 -4.69
C TYR A 283 12.11 6.42 -4.52
N GLY A 284 11.81 6.78 -3.28
CA GLY A 284 10.90 7.88 -2.96
C GLY A 284 11.43 9.22 -3.46
N ASP A 285 12.71 9.51 -3.20
CA ASP A 285 13.38 10.74 -3.62
C ASP A 285 13.39 10.89 -5.14
N LEU A 286 13.73 9.83 -5.88
CA LEU A 286 13.69 9.82 -7.34
C LEU A 286 12.28 10.12 -7.84
N LYS A 287 11.26 9.48 -7.23
CA LYS A 287 9.85 9.68 -7.60
C LYS A 287 9.38 11.10 -7.34
N ARG A 288 9.67 11.64 -6.15
CA ARG A 288 9.37 13.03 -5.77
C ARG A 288 9.97 14.01 -6.78
N VAL A 289 11.29 13.92 -7.02
CA VAL A 289 12.00 14.84 -7.94
C VAL A 289 11.47 14.72 -9.36
N CYS A 290 11.25 13.51 -9.87
CA CYS A 290 10.73 13.33 -11.23
C CYS A 290 9.30 13.89 -11.37
N GLU A 291 8.40 13.58 -10.44
CA GLU A 291 6.96 13.77 -10.64
C GLU A 291 6.47 15.16 -10.16
N ILE A 292 7.19 15.79 -9.21
CA ILE A 292 6.87 17.12 -8.67
C ILE A 292 7.78 18.18 -9.29
N ASP A 293 9.11 18.01 -9.22
CA ASP A 293 10.04 19.08 -9.61
C ASP A 293 10.23 19.14 -11.13
N LEU A 294 10.45 17.98 -11.76
CA LEU A 294 10.76 17.91 -13.20
C LEU A 294 9.50 17.78 -14.05
N GLY A 295 8.49 17.03 -13.58
CA GLY A 295 7.31 16.68 -14.36
C GLY A 295 7.62 15.64 -15.42
N ILE A 296 8.31 14.57 -15.06
CA ILE A 296 8.62 13.47 -15.97
C ILE A 296 8.22 12.14 -15.36
N VAL A 297 7.65 11.26 -16.16
CA VAL A 297 7.39 9.89 -15.73
C VAL A 297 8.69 9.10 -15.67
N SER A 298 8.84 8.28 -14.63
CA SER A 298 10.04 7.47 -14.44
C SER A 298 9.78 5.98 -14.25
N GLN A 299 10.72 5.17 -14.71
CA GLN A 299 10.74 3.72 -14.53
C GLN A 299 12.01 3.29 -13.80
N CYS A 300 11.86 2.85 -12.54
CA CYS A 300 12.95 2.35 -11.74
C CYS A 300 13.16 0.84 -11.95
N CYS A 301 14.41 0.41 -12.11
CA CYS A 301 14.81 -0.98 -12.30
C CYS A 301 15.84 -1.35 -11.24
N CYS A 302 15.62 -2.43 -10.50
CA CYS A 302 16.56 -2.87 -9.46
C CYS A 302 17.73 -3.65 -10.06
N THR A 303 18.89 -3.66 -9.39
CA THR A 303 20.08 -4.42 -9.79
C THR A 303 19.80 -5.87 -10.15
N LYS A 304 19.00 -6.60 -9.35
CA LYS A 304 18.63 -7.99 -9.67
C LYS A 304 17.93 -8.18 -11.02
N GLN A 305 17.26 -7.16 -11.54
CA GLN A 305 16.60 -7.20 -12.84
C GLN A 305 17.60 -6.96 -13.96
N VAL A 306 18.53 -6.02 -13.74
CA VAL A 306 19.61 -5.70 -14.69
C VAL A 306 20.54 -6.89 -14.90
N PHE A 307 20.93 -7.59 -13.82
CA PHE A 307 21.83 -8.75 -13.92
C PHE A 307 21.17 -10.02 -14.49
N LYS A 308 19.84 -10.16 -14.39
CA LYS A 308 19.16 -11.40 -14.81
C LYS A 308 18.91 -11.52 -16.32
N LEU A 309 19.01 -10.43 -17.09
CA LEU A 309 18.85 -10.38 -18.56
C LEU A 309 17.73 -11.29 -19.10
N ASN A 310 16.54 -11.23 -18.49
CA ASN A 310 15.42 -12.13 -18.79
C ASN A 310 14.34 -11.42 -19.63
N LYS A 311 13.97 -11.98 -20.79
CA LYS A 311 12.94 -11.45 -21.69
C LYS A 311 11.60 -11.19 -21.00
N GLN A 312 11.18 -12.05 -20.07
CA GLN A 312 9.94 -11.86 -19.30
C GLN A 312 10.02 -10.64 -18.37
N ILE A 313 11.22 -10.34 -17.82
CA ILE A 313 11.44 -9.14 -17.01
C ILE A 313 11.29 -7.90 -17.89
N TYR A 314 11.93 -7.87 -19.07
CA TYR A 314 11.80 -6.75 -19.99
C TYR A 314 10.35 -6.54 -20.45
N ALA A 315 9.63 -7.61 -20.81
CA ALA A 315 8.22 -7.52 -21.20
C ALA A 315 7.36 -6.92 -20.07
N ASN A 316 7.55 -7.35 -18.82
CA ASN A 316 6.83 -6.80 -17.68
C ASN A 316 7.19 -5.33 -17.38
N ILE A 317 8.43 -4.92 -17.63
CA ILE A 317 8.85 -3.52 -17.53
C ILE A 317 8.23 -2.70 -18.67
N ALA A 318 8.23 -3.21 -19.90
CA ALA A 318 7.62 -2.57 -21.07
C ALA A 318 6.12 -2.33 -20.85
N LEU A 319 5.39 -3.28 -20.25
CA LEU A 319 3.97 -3.10 -19.87
C LEU A 319 3.77 -1.87 -18.97
N LYS A 320 4.66 -1.66 -17.99
CA LYS A 320 4.59 -0.51 -17.08
C LYS A 320 4.98 0.78 -17.78
N ILE A 321 6.01 0.77 -18.62
CA ILE A 321 6.44 1.95 -19.38
C ILE A 321 5.29 2.39 -20.30
N ASN A 322 4.71 1.46 -21.05
CA ASN A 322 3.67 1.76 -22.02
C ASN A 322 2.51 2.57 -21.41
N VAL A 323 1.96 2.12 -20.28
CA VAL A 323 0.84 2.84 -19.64
C VAL A 323 1.24 4.16 -18.97
N LYS A 324 2.50 4.30 -18.54
CA LYS A 324 3.03 5.57 -18.02
C LYS A 324 3.15 6.64 -19.09
N VAL A 325 3.42 6.23 -20.33
CA VAL A 325 3.50 7.15 -21.48
C VAL A 325 2.19 7.19 -22.28
N GLY A 326 1.10 6.71 -21.68
CA GLY A 326 -0.25 6.83 -22.23
C GLY A 326 -0.68 5.75 -23.23
N GLY A 327 0.11 4.69 -23.41
CA GLY A 327 -0.29 3.51 -24.17
C GLY A 327 -1.31 2.63 -23.45
N ARG A 328 -1.86 1.65 -24.19
CA ARG A 328 -2.80 0.64 -23.68
C ARG A 328 -2.26 -0.75 -23.99
N ASN A 329 -2.12 -1.58 -22.95
CA ASN A 329 -1.54 -2.91 -23.10
C ASN A 329 -2.54 -3.90 -23.70
N THR A 330 -3.75 -3.93 -23.16
CA THR A 330 -4.80 -4.90 -23.44
C THR A 330 -6.17 -4.28 -23.26
N VAL A 331 -7.16 -4.74 -24.02
CA VAL A 331 -8.56 -4.32 -23.92
C VAL A 331 -9.45 -5.57 -23.87
N LEU A 332 -10.62 -5.50 -23.23
CA LEU A 332 -11.61 -6.57 -23.29
C LEU A 332 -12.26 -6.58 -24.68
N VAL A 333 -12.34 -7.75 -25.33
CA VAL A 333 -13.00 -7.86 -26.65
C VAL A 333 -14.45 -7.36 -26.59
N ASP A 334 -15.16 -7.68 -25.51
CA ASP A 334 -16.55 -7.24 -25.34
C ASP A 334 -16.70 -5.73 -25.13
N ALA A 335 -15.65 -5.04 -24.67
CA ALA A 335 -15.68 -3.57 -24.59
C ALA A 335 -15.69 -2.94 -25.98
N LEU A 336 -14.88 -3.47 -26.90
CA LEU A 336 -14.82 -3.02 -28.29
C LEU A 336 -16.13 -3.27 -29.05
N SER A 337 -16.78 -4.40 -28.77
CA SER A 337 -18.07 -4.76 -29.35
C SER A 337 -19.29 -4.18 -28.61
N ARG A 338 -19.08 -3.32 -27.60
CA ARG A 338 -20.14 -2.75 -26.74
C ARG A 338 -21.09 -3.79 -26.12
N ARG A 339 -20.52 -4.92 -25.67
CA ARG A 339 -21.25 -6.04 -25.06
C ARG A 339 -21.05 -6.16 -23.56
N ILE A 340 -20.54 -5.12 -22.89
CA ILE A 340 -20.48 -5.08 -21.43
C ILE A 340 -21.70 -4.30 -20.93
N PRO A 341 -22.72 -4.97 -20.35
CA PRO A 341 -23.95 -4.34 -19.89
C PRO A 341 -23.66 -3.26 -18.86
N LEU A 342 -24.46 -2.19 -18.90
CA LEU A 342 -24.39 -1.05 -17.98
C LEU A 342 -23.05 -0.27 -17.98
N VAL A 343 -22.11 -0.62 -18.85
CA VAL A 343 -20.80 0.04 -18.99
C VAL A 343 -20.62 0.60 -20.39
N THR A 344 -20.93 -0.17 -21.43
CA THR A 344 -20.58 0.18 -22.83
C THR A 344 -21.76 0.61 -23.68
N ASP A 345 -22.98 0.43 -23.18
CA ASP A 345 -24.23 0.87 -23.80
C ASP A 345 -24.44 2.39 -23.65
N ARG A 346 -23.96 2.98 -22.55
CA ARG A 346 -23.98 4.43 -22.31
C ARG A 346 -22.65 4.88 -21.70
N PRO A 347 -22.25 6.16 -21.86
CA PRO A 347 -21.07 6.72 -21.23
C PRO A 347 -21.04 6.40 -19.73
N THR A 348 -20.09 5.58 -19.31
CA THR A 348 -19.98 5.11 -17.92
C THR A 348 -18.56 5.30 -17.46
N ILE A 349 -18.40 5.88 -16.26
CA ILE A 349 -17.10 6.08 -15.62
C ILE A 349 -16.97 5.12 -14.44
N ILE A 350 -15.83 4.45 -14.34
CA ILE A 350 -15.52 3.53 -13.24
C ILE A 350 -14.46 4.16 -12.36
N PHE A 351 -14.79 4.35 -11.09
CA PHE A 351 -13.92 4.88 -10.06
C PHE A 351 -13.34 3.76 -9.19
N GLY A 352 -12.15 4.03 -8.66
CA GLY A 352 -11.56 3.29 -7.55
C GLY A 352 -11.08 4.26 -6.48
N ALA A 353 -11.29 3.93 -5.21
CA ALA A 353 -10.89 4.76 -4.09
C ALA A 353 -10.28 3.92 -2.96
N ASP A 354 -9.24 4.44 -2.32
CA ASP A 354 -8.53 3.82 -1.19
C ASP A 354 -8.03 4.90 -0.22
N VAL A 355 -7.93 4.53 1.06
CA VAL A 355 -7.26 5.34 2.08
C VAL A 355 -6.16 4.51 2.72
N THR A 356 -4.92 5.00 2.61
CA THR A 356 -3.77 4.39 3.26
C THR A 356 -3.42 5.15 4.54
N HIS A 357 -3.52 4.48 5.68
CA HIS A 357 -3.11 5.01 6.98
C HIS A 357 -1.59 4.85 7.25
N PRO A 358 -1.03 5.66 8.17
CA PRO A 358 0.34 5.46 8.64
C PRO A 358 0.56 4.11 9.33
N HIS A 359 1.82 3.74 9.47
CA HIS A 359 2.18 2.52 10.17
C HIS A 359 1.77 2.58 11.66
N PRO A 360 1.46 1.43 12.28
CA PRO A 360 1.24 1.37 13.72
C PRO A 360 2.42 1.94 14.51
N GLY A 361 2.17 2.92 15.38
CA GLY A 361 3.18 3.63 16.17
C GLY A 361 3.67 4.95 15.57
N GLU A 362 3.25 5.32 14.36
CA GLU A 362 3.30 6.71 13.90
C GLU A 362 1.99 7.41 14.28
N ASP A 363 2.06 8.38 15.19
CA ASP A 363 0.88 9.02 15.78
C ASP A 363 0.52 10.38 15.13
N SER A 364 1.39 10.92 14.28
CA SER A 364 1.23 12.26 13.68
C SER A 364 1.04 12.24 12.15
N SER A 365 1.57 11.22 11.46
CA SER A 365 1.49 11.13 10.00
C SER A 365 0.03 11.19 9.52
N PRO A 366 -0.31 11.96 8.46
CA PRO A 366 -1.66 12.02 7.93
C PRO A 366 -2.06 10.71 7.24
N SER A 367 -3.36 10.51 7.01
CA SER A 367 -3.84 9.49 6.08
C SER A 367 -3.77 10.04 4.66
N ILE A 368 -3.60 9.16 3.66
CA ILE A 368 -3.61 9.57 2.26
C ILE A 368 -4.76 8.88 1.57
N ALA A 369 -5.68 9.69 1.04
CA ALA A 369 -6.73 9.24 0.15
C ALA A 369 -6.28 9.30 -1.30
N ALA A 370 -6.72 8.33 -2.09
CA ALA A 370 -6.53 8.33 -3.53
C ALA A 370 -7.82 7.95 -4.24
N VAL A 371 -8.12 8.63 -5.32
CA VAL A 371 -9.24 8.33 -6.20
C VAL A 371 -8.74 8.26 -7.63
N VAL A 372 -9.05 7.16 -8.30
CA VAL A 372 -8.78 6.97 -9.72
C VAL A 372 -10.08 6.85 -10.50
N ALA A 373 -10.07 7.23 -11.77
CA ALA A 373 -11.22 7.03 -12.66
C ALA A 373 -10.79 6.67 -14.08
N SER A 374 -11.54 5.78 -14.72
CA SER A 374 -11.37 5.44 -16.13
C SER A 374 -11.49 6.66 -17.03
N GLN A 375 -10.73 6.75 -18.12
CA GLN A 375 -10.63 7.94 -18.99
C GLN A 375 -10.86 7.63 -20.49
N ASP A 376 -11.11 6.38 -20.84
CA ASP A 376 -11.20 5.90 -22.23
C ASP A 376 -12.44 5.03 -22.46
N TRP A 377 -13.63 5.57 -22.17
CA TRP A 377 -14.88 4.91 -22.52
C TRP A 377 -14.99 4.73 -24.05
N PRO A 378 -15.43 3.56 -24.56
CA PRO A 378 -16.02 2.41 -23.84
C PRO A 378 -15.03 1.35 -23.34
N GLU A 379 -13.72 1.51 -23.55
CA GLU A 379 -12.72 0.46 -23.34
C GLU A 379 -12.28 0.26 -21.87
N VAL A 380 -12.33 1.33 -21.06
CA VAL A 380 -12.08 1.32 -19.59
C VAL A 380 -10.73 0.70 -19.20
N THR A 381 -9.65 1.11 -19.88
CA THR A 381 -8.28 0.62 -19.64
C THR A 381 -7.31 1.68 -19.14
N ARG A 382 -7.57 2.96 -19.43
CA ARG A 382 -6.76 4.10 -18.99
C ARG A 382 -7.42 4.74 -17.78
N TYR A 383 -6.62 5.04 -16.77
CA TYR A 383 -7.08 5.70 -15.55
C TYR A 383 -6.27 6.95 -15.26
N ALA A 384 -6.93 8.00 -14.78
CA ALA A 384 -6.29 9.14 -14.13
C ALA A 384 -6.44 8.99 -12.62
N GLY A 385 -5.48 9.47 -11.84
CA GLY A 385 -5.47 9.35 -10.39
C GLY A 385 -5.17 10.67 -9.69
N LEU A 386 -5.95 10.95 -8.66
CA LEU A 386 -5.77 12.09 -7.76
C LEU A 386 -5.52 11.58 -6.34
N VAL A 387 -4.76 12.36 -5.57
CA VAL A 387 -4.36 12.02 -4.21
C VAL A 387 -4.52 13.24 -3.32
N SER A 388 -4.89 13.00 -2.06
CA SER A 388 -5.09 14.05 -1.07
C SER A 388 -4.64 13.57 0.31
N ALA A 389 -4.04 14.45 1.10
CA ALA A 389 -3.74 14.17 2.51
C ALA A 389 -4.93 14.59 3.37
N GLN A 390 -5.25 13.77 4.37
CA GLN A 390 -6.33 14.00 5.32
C GLN A 390 -5.90 13.63 6.74
N ALA A 391 -6.76 13.86 7.74
CA ALA A 391 -6.37 13.73 9.14
C ALA A 391 -5.88 12.32 9.50
N HIS A 392 -5.10 12.26 10.58
CA HIS A 392 -4.54 11.01 11.09
C HIS A 392 -5.64 9.96 11.31
N ARG A 393 -5.47 8.78 10.70
CA ARG A 393 -6.42 7.64 10.77
C ARG A 393 -7.87 7.95 10.38
N GLN A 394 -8.11 9.03 9.64
CA GLN A 394 -9.40 9.31 9.06
C GLN A 394 -9.65 8.39 7.86
N GLU A 395 -10.73 7.61 7.90
CA GLU A 395 -11.13 6.71 6.80
C GLU A 395 -11.99 7.41 5.75
N LEU A 396 -12.85 8.36 6.15
CA LEU A 396 -13.70 9.10 5.20
C LEU A 396 -12.86 9.97 4.27
N ILE A 397 -13.11 9.88 2.96
CA ILE A 397 -12.37 10.68 1.98
C ILE A 397 -12.96 12.10 1.93
N GLU A 398 -12.33 13.04 2.64
CA GLU A 398 -12.85 14.41 2.72
C GLU A 398 -12.82 15.16 1.38
N ASP A 399 -11.80 14.90 0.56
CA ASP A 399 -11.54 15.68 -0.66
C ASP A 399 -12.20 15.07 -1.90
N LEU A 400 -13.22 14.22 -1.72
CA LEU A 400 -14.11 13.80 -2.82
C LEU A 400 -14.81 15.01 -3.45
N TYR A 401 -15.29 15.93 -2.60
CA TYR A 401 -15.89 17.20 -2.97
C TYR A 401 -15.67 18.25 -1.88
N LYS A 402 -15.14 19.43 -2.26
CA LYS A 402 -14.94 20.57 -1.35
C LYS A 402 -15.25 21.88 -2.08
N VAL A 403 -15.80 22.85 -1.36
CA VAL A 403 -15.92 24.23 -1.86
C VAL A 403 -14.78 25.03 -1.25
N ARG A 404 -13.96 25.65 -2.10
CA ARG A 404 -12.86 26.53 -1.68
C ARG A 404 -13.26 27.97 -1.93
N GLN A 405 -12.89 28.88 -1.02
CA GLN A 405 -13.02 30.30 -1.26
C GLN A 405 -11.85 30.76 -2.14
N ASP A 406 -12.14 31.12 -3.38
CA ASP A 406 -11.19 31.78 -4.27
C ASP A 406 -11.27 33.30 -4.06
N PRO A 407 -10.14 33.99 -3.80
CA PRO A 407 -10.14 35.42 -3.54
C PRO A 407 -10.73 36.28 -4.67
N GLN A 408 -10.74 35.79 -5.91
CA GLN A 408 -11.23 36.52 -7.08
C GLN A 408 -12.58 36.01 -7.58
N LYS A 409 -12.85 34.70 -7.44
CA LYS A 409 -14.04 34.04 -8.00
C LYS A 409 -15.09 33.65 -6.95
N GLY A 410 -14.83 33.92 -5.66
CA GLY A 410 -15.70 33.52 -4.57
C GLY A 410 -15.72 32.00 -4.35
N PRO A 411 -16.84 31.39 -3.95
CA PRO A 411 -16.89 29.94 -3.67
C PRO A 411 -16.74 29.11 -4.96
N VAL A 412 -15.60 28.46 -5.11
CA VAL A 412 -15.27 27.57 -6.22
C VAL A 412 -15.40 26.11 -5.77
N SER A 413 -16.23 25.36 -6.47
CA SER A 413 -16.38 23.92 -6.25
C SER A 413 -15.16 23.16 -6.78
N SER A 414 -14.64 22.24 -5.98
CA SER A 414 -13.43 21.45 -6.24
C SER A 414 -13.61 20.03 -5.69
N GLY A 415 -12.61 19.17 -5.89
CA GLY A 415 -12.56 17.83 -5.30
C GLY A 415 -12.32 16.74 -6.34
N MET A 416 -11.86 15.59 -5.87
CA MET A 416 -11.33 14.53 -6.73
C MET A 416 -12.38 14.00 -7.72
N ILE A 417 -13.65 13.87 -7.31
CA ILE A 417 -14.72 13.41 -8.21
C ILE A 417 -14.95 14.42 -9.32
N ARG A 418 -15.09 15.70 -8.96
CA ARG A 418 -15.35 16.79 -9.91
C ARG A 418 -14.24 16.88 -10.97
N GLU A 419 -12.99 16.87 -10.54
CA GLU A 419 -11.82 16.95 -11.43
C GLU A 419 -11.74 15.76 -12.40
N LEU A 420 -12.02 14.54 -11.90
CA LEU A 420 -12.00 13.33 -12.73
C LEU A 420 -13.17 13.29 -13.73
N LEU A 421 -14.33 13.86 -13.40
CA LEU A 421 -15.45 14.01 -14.32
C LEU A 421 -15.13 15.01 -15.46
N ILE A 422 -14.47 16.14 -15.15
CA ILE A 422 -13.98 17.07 -16.18
C ILE A 422 -12.98 16.36 -17.09
N SER A 423 -12.01 15.65 -16.49
CA SER A 423 -10.99 14.89 -17.23
C SER A 423 -11.63 13.89 -18.17
N PHE A 424 -12.64 13.15 -17.71
CA PHE A 424 -13.38 12.20 -18.53
C PHE A 424 -14.03 12.87 -19.74
N LYS A 425 -14.72 14.01 -19.54
CA LYS A 425 -15.34 14.76 -20.65
C LYS A 425 -14.31 15.26 -21.64
N LYS A 426 -13.15 15.72 -21.17
CA LYS A 426 -12.04 16.17 -22.00
C LYS A 426 -11.43 15.02 -22.82
N SER A 427 -11.29 13.83 -22.22
CA SER A 427 -10.66 12.67 -22.85
C SER A 427 -11.59 11.90 -23.80
N THR A 428 -12.88 11.81 -23.47
CA THR A 428 -13.84 10.98 -24.23
C THR A 428 -14.77 11.79 -25.11
N GLY A 429 -14.89 13.11 -24.87
CA GLY A 429 -15.92 13.93 -25.49
C GLY A 429 -17.32 13.71 -24.90
N GLU A 430 -17.50 12.81 -23.93
CA GLU A 430 -18.79 12.42 -23.37
C GLU A 430 -18.94 12.76 -21.88
N LYS A 431 -20.17 13.00 -21.43
CA LYS A 431 -20.46 13.13 -19.98
C LYS A 431 -20.92 11.76 -19.45
N PRO A 432 -20.39 11.27 -18.33
CA PRO A 432 -20.86 10.01 -17.77
C PRO A 432 -22.35 10.08 -17.45
N GLN A 433 -23.11 9.08 -17.90
CA GLN A 433 -24.51 8.89 -17.50
C GLN A 433 -24.63 7.91 -16.33
N ARG A 434 -23.58 7.11 -16.10
CA ARG A 434 -23.47 6.19 -14.97
C ARG A 434 -22.10 6.28 -14.30
N ILE A 435 -22.10 6.08 -12.99
CA ILE A 435 -20.92 6.02 -12.13
C ILE A 435 -20.91 4.65 -11.43
N ILE A 436 -19.80 3.92 -11.55
CA ILE A 436 -19.54 2.71 -10.77
C ILE A 436 -18.36 3.02 -9.84
N PHE A 437 -18.54 2.92 -8.54
CA PHE A 437 -17.57 3.36 -7.54
C PHE A 437 -17.11 2.20 -6.67
N TYR A 438 -15.86 1.75 -6.85
CA TYR A 438 -15.24 0.73 -6.02
C TYR A 438 -14.41 1.35 -4.88
N ARG A 439 -14.79 1.08 -3.64
CA ARG A 439 -14.16 1.62 -2.43
C ARG A 439 -13.43 0.52 -1.64
N ASP A 440 -12.10 0.52 -1.64
CA ASP A 440 -11.27 -0.45 -0.89
C ASP A 440 -11.10 -0.03 0.57
N GLY A 441 -10.89 -0.97 1.49
CA GLY A 441 -10.36 -0.68 2.83
C GLY A 441 -11.38 -0.35 3.93
N VAL A 442 -12.68 -0.32 3.62
CA VAL A 442 -13.72 0.04 4.60
C VAL A 442 -14.20 -1.19 5.37
N SER A 443 -14.33 -1.07 6.69
CA SER A 443 -14.90 -2.13 7.54
C SER A 443 -16.43 -2.06 7.61
N GLU A 444 -17.11 -3.18 7.86
CA GLU A 444 -18.59 -3.26 7.92
C GLU A 444 -19.20 -2.23 8.88
N GLY A 445 -18.59 -2.05 10.06
CA GLY A 445 -19.04 -1.06 11.05
C GLY A 445 -18.97 0.41 10.58
N GLN A 446 -18.37 0.68 9.42
CA GLN A 446 -18.24 2.02 8.82
C GLN A 446 -19.07 2.19 7.54
N PHE A 447 -19.74 1.15 7.04
CA PHE A 447 -20.44 1.16 5.75
C PHE A 447 -21.42 2.32 5.63
N TYR A 448 -22.31 2.47 6.61
CA TYR A 448 -23.33 3.51 6.58
C TYR A 448 -22.73 4.93 6.56
N GLN A 449 -21.70 5.17 7.37
CA GLN A 449 -21.05 6.49 7.45
C GLN A 449 -20.31 6.82 6.15
N VAL A 450 -19.57 5.84 5.60
CA VAL A 450 -18.87 5.98 4.32
C VAL A 450 -19.88 6.24 3.20
N LEU A 451 -20.94 5.44 3.11
CA LEU A 451 -21.96 5.59 2.07
C LEU A 451 -22.57 7.00 2.13
N LEU A 452 -23.09 7.41 3.28
CA LEU A 452 -23.78 8.69 3.43
C LEU A 452 -22.87 9.88 3.11
N PHE A 453 -21.61 9.83 3.56
CA PHE A 453 -20.66 10.92 3.34
C PHE A 453 -20.15 10.95 1.89
N GLU A 454 -19.67 9.82 1.38
CA GLU A 454 -19.00 9.73 0.08
C GLU A 454 -19.99 9.78 -1.10
N LEU A 455 -21.16 9.13 -0.99
CA LEU A 455 -22.20 9.23 -2.02
C LEU A 455 -22.73 10.68 -2.14
N ASN A 456 -22.93 11.36 -1.01
CA ASN A 456 -23.32 12.77 -1.01
C ASN A 456 -22.24 13.65 -1.67
N ALA A 457 -20.96 13.37 -1.43
CA ALA A 457 -19.86 14.07 -2.11
C ALA A 457 -19.88 13.85 -3.63
N ILE A 458 -20.15 12.61 -4.09
CA ILE A 458 -20.31 12.31 -5.52
C ILE A 458 -21.47 13.11 -6.12
N ARG A 459 -22.62 13.16 -5.44
CA ARG A 459 -23.80 13.93 -5.86
C ARG A 459 -23.51 15.42 -5.97
N LYS A 460 -22.88 16.00 -4.95
CA LYS A 460 -22.49 17.42 -4.94
C LYS A 460 -21.50 17.75 -6.06
N ALA A 461 -20.53 16.87 -6.32
CA ALA A 461 -19.60 17.02 -7.43
C ALA A 461 -20.32 17.08 -8.79
N CYS A 462 -21.29 16.18 -9.02
CA CYS A 462 -22.11 16.20 -10.24
C CYS A 462 -22.93 17.48 -10.35
N ALA A 463 -23.70 17.84 -9.32
CA ALA A 463 -24.52 19.05 -9.31
C ALA A 463 -23.70 20.35 -9.49
N SER A 464 -22.44 20.35 -9.05
CA SER A 464 -21.53 21.51 -9.22
C SER A 464 -21.01 21.72 -10.64
N LEU A 465 -21.14 20.71 -11.51
CA LEU A 465 -20.71 20.79 -12.91
C LEU A 465 -21.82 21.36 -13.80
N GLU A 466 -23.06 20.96 -13.56
CA GLU A 466 -24.23 21.36 -14.32
C GLU A 466 -25.49 21.16 -13.48
N ALA A 467 -26.43 22.12 -13.58
CA ALA A 467 -27.71 22.01 -12.92
C ALA A 467 -28.45 20.74 -13.39
N ASN A 468 -29.00 19.97 -12.45
CA ASN A 468 -29.72 18.70 -12.68
C ASN A 468 -28.86 17.54 -13.23
N TYR A 469 -27.54 17.66 -13.32
CA TYR A 469 -26.69 16.54 -13.69
C TYR A 469 -26.60 15.53 -12.54
N GLN A 470 -27.34 14.43 -12.68
CA GLN A 470 -27.47 13.36 -11.68
C GLN A 470 -27.32 11.97 -12.33
N PRO A 471 -26.09 11.55 -12.69
CA PRO A 471 -25.87 10.21 -13.23
C PRO A 471 -26.21 9.13 -12.19
N GLN A 472 -26.63 7.96 -12.65
CA GLN A 472 -26.94 6.83 -11.77
C GLN A 472 -25.67 6.28 -11.13
N VAL A 473 -25.70 5.98 -9.82
CA VAL A 473 -24.52 5.52 -9.06
C VAL A 473 -24.70 4.09 -8.55
N THR A 474 -23.68 3.27 -8.75
CA THR A 474 -23.48 1.99 -8.02
C THR A 474 -22.25 2.12 -7.14
N PHE A 475 -22.41 1.92 -5.82
CA PHE A 475 -21.36 2.05 -4.81
C PHE A 475 -21.04 0.68 -4.21
N ILE A 476 -19.80 0.24 -4.36
CA ILE A 476 -19.36 -1.12 -4.04
C ILE A 476 -18.13 -1.03 -3.14
N VAL A 477 -18.24 -1.57 -1.92
CA VAL A 477 -17.08 -1.75 -1.05
C VAL A 477 -16.33 -3.02 -1.44
N VAL A 478 -15.01 -2.95 -1.44
CA VAL A 478 -14.09 -4.06 -1.71
C VAL A 478 -13.28 -4.34 -0.45
N GLN A 479 -13.32 -5.58 0.03
CA GLN A 479 -12.56 -6.03 1.19
C GLN A 479 -11.68 -7.22 0.82
N LYS A 480 -10.37 -6.99 0.76
CA LYS A 480 -9.38 -8.07 0.55
C LYS A 480 -8.90 -8.70 1.87
N ARG A 481 -9.01 -7.96 2.97
CA ARG A 481 -8.46 -8.33 4.28
C ARG A 481 -9.57 -8.74 5.23
N HIS A 482 -9.98 -10.00 5.13
CA HIS A 482 -10.95 -10.64 6.03
C HIS A 482 -10.49 -12.08 6.38
N HIS A 483 -11.30 -12.74 7.20
CA HIS A 483 -11.00 -14.06 7.77
C HIS A 483 -11.52 -15.24 6.92
N THR A 484 -12.47 -15.01 6.02
CA THR A 484 -13.02 -16.02 5.10
C THR A 484 -11.96 -16.65 4.19
N ARG A 485 -11.92 -17.97 4.13
CA ARG A 485 -11.12 -18.76 3.19
C ARG A 485 -12.03 -19.78 2.52
N LEU A 486 -11.79 -20.03 1.25
CA LEU A 486 -12.53 -21.00 0.45
C LEU A 486 -11.56 -22.10 0.01
N PHE A 487 -11.99 -23.34 0.19
CA PHE A 487 -11.24 -24.54 -0.15
C PHE A 487 -12.06 -25.36 -1.13
N ALA A 488 -11.40 -26.07 -2.04
CA ALA A 488 -12.09 -27.02 -2.91
C ALA A 488 -12.59 -28.20 -2.07
N HIS A 489 -13.85 -28.61 -2.25
CA HIS A 489 -14.40 -29.75 -1.52
C HIS A 489 -13.64 -31.06 -1.80
N ASN A 490 -13.17 -31.23 -3.05
CA ASN A 490 -12.38 -32.37 -3.46
C ASN A 490 -10.98 -31.94 -3.93
N HIS A 491 -9.98 -32.17 -3.08
CA HIS A 491 -8.55 -31.90 -3.37
C HIS A 491 -7.95 -32.76 -4.49
N ASN A 492 -8.70 -33.71 -5.07
CA ASN A 492 -8.28 -34.50 -6.21
C ASN A 492 -8.89 -34.02 -7.54
N ASP A 493 -9.87 -33.11 -7.50
CA ASP A 493 -10.53 -32.60 -8.70
C ASP A 493 -9.72 -31.46 -9.34
N LYS A 494 -9.00 -31.78 -10.41
CA LYS A 494 -8.20 -30.81 -11.18
C LYS A 494 -9.04 -29.74 -11.89
N ASN A 495 -10.35 -29.91 -11.99
CA ASN A 495 -11.24 -28.93 -12.61
C ASN A 495 -11.72 -27.86 -11.62
N SER A 496 -11.46 -28.02 -10.33
CA SER A 496 -11.84 -27.06 -9.29
C SER A 496 -10.66 -26.31 -8.67
N MET A 497 -9.42 -26.71 -9.00
CA MET A 497 -8.21 -26.12 -8.41
C MET A 497 -7.12 -25.75 -9.41
N ASP A 498 -6.31 -24.77 -9.03
CA ASP A 498 -5.05 -24.48 -9.70
C ASP A 498 -3.90 -25.41 -9.23
N ARG A 499 -2.71 -25.18 -9.79
CA ARG A 499 -1.51 -25.99 -9.49
C ARG A 499 -1.05 -25.93 -8.04
N SER A 500 -1.47 -24.93 -7.28
CA SER A 500 -1.14 -24.76 -5.85
C SER A 500 -2.16 -25.40 -4.91
N GLY A 501 -3.24 -25.99 -5.46
CA GLY A 501 -4.37 -26.53 -4.69
C GLY A 501 -5.37 -25.44 -4.26
N ASN A 502 -5.26 -24.22 -4.78
CA ASN A 502 -6.24 -23.17 -4.52
C ASN A 502 -7.44 -23.29 -5.46
N ILE A 503 -8.58 -22.77 -5.02
CA ILE A 503 -9.76 -22.59 -5.89
C ILE A 503 -9.42 -21.80 -7.16
N LEU A 504 -10.08 -22.11 -8.26
CA LEU A 504 -9.79 -21.50 -9.56
C LEU A 504 -10.13 -20.00 -9.62
N PRO A 505 -9.39 -19.22 -10.42
CA PRO A 505 -9.75 -17.83 -10.73
C PRO A 505 -11.14 -17.76 -11.37
N GLY A 506 -11.96 -16.82 -10.91
CA GLY A 506 -13.36 -16.68 -11.31
C GLY A 506 -14.34 -17.37 -10.36
N THR A 507 -13.86 -18.08 -9.32
CA THR A 507 -14.74 -18.67 -8.30
C THR A 507 -15.51 -17.58 -7.56
N VAL A 508 -16.84 -17.65 -7.59
CA VAL A 508 -17.79 -16.75 -6.93
C VAL A 508 -18.64 -17.53 -5.94
N VAL A 509 -18.85 -16.94 -4.76
CA VAL A 509 -19.81 -17.39 -3.76
C VAL A 509 -20.67 -16.21 -3.35
N ASP A 510 -21.97 -16.30 -3.59
CA ASP A 510 -22.99 -15.28 -3.29
C ASP A 510 -24.18 -15.87 -2.51
N THR A 511 -23.97 -17.03 -1.88
CA THR A 511 -24.97 -17.76 -1.10
C THR A 511 -24.37 -18.31 0.18
N LYS A 512 -25.22 -18.67 1.16
CA LYS A 512 -24.91 -19.34 2.45
C LYS A 512 -24.04 -18.55 3.43
N ILE A 513 -22.88 -18.06 3.00
CA ILE A 513 -21.88 -17.33 3.81
C ILE A 513 -21.86 -15.82 3.54
N CYS A 514 -22.78 -15.36 2.69
CA CYS A 514 -23.01 -13.95 2.36
C CYS A 514 -24.07 -13.35 3.29
N HIS A 515 -24.25 -12.03 3.22
CA HIS A 515 -25.23 -11.31 4.01
C HIS A 515 -26.66 -11.84 3.71
N PRO A 516 -27.52 -12.02 4.72
CA PRO A 516 -28.84 -12.64 4.51
C PRO A 516 -29.79 -11.83 3.62
N THR A 517 -29.60 -10.50 3.53
CA THR A 517 -30.54 -9.59 2.84
C THR A 517 -29.88 -8.55 1.94
N GLU A 518 -28.56 -8.38 2.04
CA GLU A 518 -27.84 -7.33 1.30
C GLU A 518 -27.19 -7.95 0.07
N PHE A 519 -26.75 -7.11 -0.85
CA PHE A 519 -26.14 -7.58 -2.08
C PHE A 519 -24.62 -7.65 -1.93
N ASP A 520 -24.12 -8.82 -1.53
CA ASP A 520 -22.69 -9.09 -1.40
C ASP A 520 -22.28 -10.42 -2.05
N PHE A 521 -21.00 -10.53 -2.38
CA PHE A 521 -20.43 -11.76 -2.92
C PHE A 521 -18.92 -11.83 -2.70
N TYR A 522 -18.41 -13.04 -2.56
CA TYR A 522 -16.98 -13.34 -2.62
C TYR A 522 -16.57 -13.67 -4.05
N LEU A 523 -15.44 -13.13 -4.49
CA LEU A 523 -14.84 -13.43 -5.79
C LEU A 523 -13.34 -13.70 -5.64
N CYS A 524 -12.92 -14.92 -5.98
CA CYS A 524 -11.51 -15.25 -6.16
C CYS A 524 -11.11 -15.05 -7.61
N SER A 525 -10.75 -13.83 -8.01
CA SER A 525 -10.43 -13.50 -9.41
C SER A 525 -9.02 -13.90 -9.85
N HIS A 526 -8.16 -14.42 -8.97
CA HIS A 526 -6.72 -14.62 -9.23
C HIS A 526 -6.26 -16.03 -8.90
N ALA A 527 -5.16 -16.45 -9.54
CA ALA A 527 -4.54 -17.74 -9.24
C ALA A 527 -3.64 -17.64 -8.01
N GLY A 528 -3.69 -18.67 -7.15
CA GLY A 528 -2.82 -18.84 -6.00
C GLY A 528 -1.40 -19.17 -6.45
N ILE A 529 -0.45 -18.27 -6.18
CA ILE A 529 0.98 -18.53 -6.47
C ILE A 529 1.64 -19.17 -5.25
N LYS A 530 1.30 -18.69 -4.05
CA LYS A 530 1.84 -19.12 -2.78
C LYS A 530 0.76 -19.03 -1.71
N GLY A 531 0.77 -20.02 -0.82
CA GLY A 531 -0.14 -20.08 0.31
C GLY A 531 -1.60 -20.29 -0.11
N THR A 532 -2.52 -19.90 0.76
CA THR A 532 -3.96 -19.95 0.49
C THR A 532 -4.47 -18.61 -0.02
N SER A 533 -5.15 -18.64 -1.17
CA SER A 533 -5.80 -17.50 -1.80
C SER A 533 -6.80 -16.83 -0.86
N ARG A 534 -6.95 -15.53 -1.02
CA ARG A 534 -7.97 -14.73 -0.34
C ARG A 534 -8.97 -14.25 -1.39
N PRO A 535 -10.18 -14.82 -1.48
CA PRO A 535 -11.22 -14.23 -2.32
C PRO A 535 -11.48 -12.82 -1.82
N ALA A 536 -11.70 -11.84 -2.70
CA ALA A 536 -12.13 -10.52 -2.26
C ALA A 536 -13.63 -10.53 -2.00
N HIS A 537 -14.07 -9.85 -0.95
CA HIS A 537 -15.48 -9.66 -0.64
C HIS A 537 -15.95 -8.33 -1.20
N TYR A 538 -17.03 -8.36 -1.96
CA TYR A 538 -17.64 -7.20 -2.59
C TYR A 538 -19.02 -7.00 -1.97
N HIS A 539 -19.27 -5.79 -1.49
CA HIS A 539 -20.53 -5.45 -0.85
C HIS A 539 -21.13 -4.21 -1.53
N VAL A 540 -22.31 -4.34 -2.13
CA VAL A 540 -22.99 -3.25 -2.83
C VAL A 540 -23.82 -2.47 -1.82
N LEU A 541 -23.36 -1.27 -1.48
CA LEU A 541 -24.02 -0.40 -0.51
C LEU A 541 -25.11 0.46 -1.14
N TRP A 542 -25.05 0.69 -2.44
CA TRP A 542 -26.02 1.49 -3.18
C TRP A 542 -26.01 1.10 -4.65
N ASP A 543 -27.17 0.97 -5.28
CA ASP A 543 -27.25 0.68 -6.71
C ASP A 543 -28.49 1.26 -7.39
N GLU A 544 -28.31 2.35 -8.12
CA GLU A 544 -29.36 2.93 -8.96
C GLU A 544 -29.32 2.42 -10.40
N ASN A 545 -28.24 1.75 -10.79
CA ASN A 545 -28.11 1.16 -12.12
C ASN A 545 -28.85 -0.18 -12.22
N ASN A 546 -29.29 -0.74 -11.08
CA ASN A 546 -30.02 -2.01 -10.96
C ASN A 546 -29.26 -3.16 -11.62
N PHE A 547 -27.99 -3.35 -11.23
CA PHE A 547 -27.21 -4.50 -11.64
C PHE A 547 -27.86 -5.79 -11.16
N THR A 548 -27.86 -6.79 -12.04
CA THR A 548 -28.07 -8.18 -11.62
C THR A 548 -26.80 -8.71 -10.96
N ALA A 549 -26.95 -9.73 -10.09
CA ALA A 549 -25.82 -10.44 -9.48
C ALA A 549 -24.81 -10.90 -10.54
N ASP A 550 -25.27 -11.62 -11.56
CA ASP A 550 -24.43 -12.11 -12.65
C ASP A 550 -23.75 -10.98 -13.43
N GLY A 551 -24.48 -9.89 -13.69
CA GLY A 551 -23.96 -8.74 -14.41
C GLY A 551 -22.79 -8.08 -13.67
N LEU A 552 -22.97 -7.82 -12.38
CA LEU A 552 -21.93 -7.19 -11.57
C LEU A 552 -20.75 -8.12 -11.32
N GLN A 553 -21.00 -9.37 -10.93
CA GLN A 553 -19.94 -10.35 -10.67
C GLN A 553 -19.08 -10.58 -11.92
N THR A 554 -19.71 -10.71 -13.09
CA THR A 554 -19.00 -10.86 -14.38
C THR A 554 -18.19 -9.61 -14.71
N LEU A 555 -18.77 -8.41 -14.53
CA LEU A 555 -18.06 -7.15 -14.74
C LEU A 555 -16.82 -7.06 -13.84
N THR A 556 -17.00 -7.27 -12.52
CA THR A 556 -15.91 -7.21 -11.54
C THR A 556 -14.81 -8.21 -11.86
N ASN A 557 -15.17 -9.46 -12.21
CA ASN A 557 -14.21 -10.47 -12.63
C ASN A 557 -13.46 -10.07 -13.91
N ASN A 558 -14.17 -9.61 -14.93
CA ASN A 558 -13.56 -9.26 -16.22
C ASN A 558 -12.60 -8.08 -16.10
N LEU A 559 -12.95 -7.08 -15.28
CA LEU A 559 -12.07 -5.97 -14.97
C LEU A 559 -10.77 -6.46 -14.32
N CYS A 560 -10.74 -7.52 -13.49
CA CYS A 560 -9.50 -8.05 -12.91
C CYS A 560 -8.45 -8.49 -13.94
N TYR A 561 -8.83 -8.67 -15.22
CA TYR A 561 -7.91 -8.98 -16.31
C TYR A 561 -7.36 -7.75 -17.05
N THR A 562 -7.80 -6.53 -16.71
CA THR A 562 -7.33 -5.28 -17.34
C THR A 562 -6.27 -4.55 -16.53
N TYR A 563 -5.72 -5.18 -15.48
CA TYR A 563 -4.63 -4.61 -14.71
C TYR A 563 -3.34 -4.49 -15.54
N ALA A 564 -2.92 -3.26 -15.79
CA ALA A 564 -1.91 -2.93 -16.79
C ALA A 564 -0.50 -3.46 -16.48
N ARG A 565 -0.18 -3.76 -15.22
CA ARG A 565 1.21 -4.02 -14.79
C ARG A 565 1.67 -5.47 -14.97
N CYS A 566 0.78 -6.39 -15.33
CA CYS A 566 1.12 -7.79 -15.56
C CYS A 566 0.13 -8.50 -16.48
N THR A 567 0.53 -9.64 -17.03
CA THR A 567 -0.34 -10.55 -17.81
C THR A 567 -1.00 -11.60 -16.92
N ARG A 568 -1.64 -11.15 -15.83
CA ARG A 568 -2.33 -12.00 -14.86
C ARG A 568 -3.58 -11.30 -14.35
N SER A 569 -4.61 -12.08 -14.07
CA SER A 569 -5.76 -11.58 -13.31
C SER A 569 -5.34 -11.26 -11.88
N VAL A 570 -5.73 -10.09 -11.40
CA VAL A 570 -5.41 -9.62 -10.04
C VAL A 570 -6.54 -9.93 -9.06
N SER A 571 -6.22 -9.90 -7.77
CA SER A 571 -7.12 -10.35 -6.68
C SER A 571 -8.25 -9.39 -6.32
N ILE A 572 -8.18 -8.15 -6.80
CA ILE A 572 -9.20 -7.11 -6.61
C ILE A 572 -9.31 -6.33 -7.90
N VAL A 573 -10.44 -5.68 -8.10
CA VAL A 573 -10.74 -4.91 -9.32
C VAL A 573 -9.68 -3.80 -9.55
N PRO A 574 -9.17 -3.60 -10.78
CA PRO A 574 -8.03 -2.70 -11.00
C PRO A 574 -8.23 -1.25 -10.54
N PRO A 575 -9.39 -0.59 -10.69
CA PRO A 575 -9.62 0.72 -10.09
C PRO A 575 -9.24 0.78 -8.60
N ALA A 576 -9.70 -0.16 -7.77
CA ALA A 576 -9.31 -0.23 -6.36
C ALA A 576 -7.80 -0.46 -6.19
N TYR A 577 -7.24 -1.37 -6.99
CA TYR A 577 -5.79 -1.64 -6.98
C TYR A 577 -4.97 -0.39 -7.33
N TYR A 578 -5.39 0.39 -8.33
CA TYR A 578 -4.75 1.60 -8.78
C TYR A 578 -4.85 2.72 -7.74
N ALA A 579 -5.99 2.86 -7.06
CA ALA A 579 -6.14 3.80 -5.94
C ALA A 579 -5.11 3.50 -4.83
N HIS A 580 -4.99 2.24 -4.42
CA HIS A 580 -3.96 1.83 -3.45
C HIS A 580 -2.53 2.14 -3.94
N LEU A 581 -2.24 1.94 -5.24
CA LEU A 581 -0.93 2.31 -5.81
C LEU A 581 -0.69 3.83 -5.79
N ALA A 582 -1.71 4.63 -6.07
CA ALA A 582 -1.63 6.09 -6.05
C ALA A 582 -1.45 6.61 -4.62
N ALA A 583 -2.20 6.10 -3.64
CA ALA A 583 -2.05 6.45 -2.22
C ALA A 583 -0.64 6.09 -1.70
N PHE A 584 -0.16 4.88 -2.02
CA PHE A 584 1.19 4.46 -1.66
C PHE A 584 2.27 5.32 -2.34
N ARG A 585 2.05 5.73 -3.60
CA ARG A 585 2.98 6.64 -4.30
C ARG A 585 3.03 7.99 -3.61
N ALA A 586 1.89 8.55 -3.23
CA ALA A 586 1.78 9.87 -2.61
C ALA A 586 2.46 9.96 -1.24
N ARG A 587 2.61 8.83 -0.51
CA ARG A 587 3.45 8.78 0.70
C ARG A 587 4.88 9.27 0.47
N PHE A 588 5.44 9.06 -0.73
CA PHE A 588 6.80 9.51 -1.06
C PHE A 588 6.90 11.00 -1.36
N TYR A 589 5.77 11.69 -1.54
CA TYR A 589 5.75 13.13 -1.80
C TYR A 589 5.74 13.97 -0.53
N MET A 590 5.48 13.31 0.60
CA MET A 590 5.57 13.92 1.91
C MET A 590 7.05 14.20 2.23
N GLU A 591 7.35 15.43 2.62
CA GLU A 591 8.65 15.76 3.18
C GLU A 591 8.86 14.94 4.47
N PRO A 592 10.04 14.34 4.68
CA PRO A 592 10.38 13.82 6.00
C PRO A 592 10.32 14.99 6.97
N GLU A 593 9.47 14.91 8.01
CA GLU A 593 9.58 15.85 9.12
C GLU A 593 11.02 15.77 9.62
N SER A 594 11.75 16.89 9.54
CA SER A 594 13.06 17.02 10.16
C SER A 594 12.89 16.67 11.63
N SER A 595 13.44 15.53 12.05
CA SER A 595 13.44 15.06 13.42
C SER A 595 14.41 15.89 14.28
N ASP A 596 14.24 17.21 14.29
CA ASP A 596 15.13 18.18 14.96
C ASP A 596 14.40 19.10 15.96
N SER A 597 13.10 18.91 16.21
CA SER A 597 12.40 19.66 17.28
C SER A 597 12.63 19.10 18.70
N GLY A 598 13.75 18.40 18.92
CA GLY A 598 14.15 17.84 20.21
C GLY A 598 15.46 18.41 20.78
N SER A 599 16.07 19.41 20.15
CA SER A 599 17.31 20.03 20.65
C SER A 599 16.98 21.25 21.51
N MET A 600 16.72 21.01 22.80
CA MET A 600 16.73 22.07 23.80
C MET A 600 18.15 22.62 23.91
N ALA A 601 18.38 23.81 23.37
CA ALA A 601 19.58 24.59 23.63
C ALA A 601 19.61 24.97 25.12
N SER A 602 20.55 24.40 25.86
CA SER A 602 20.85 24.77 27.23
C SER A 602 21.68 26.06 27.26
N GLY A 603 21.08 27.18 27.65
CA GLY A 603 21.77 28.39 28.12
C GLY A 603 21.65 28.52 29.64
N PRO A 604 22.70 28.95 30.38
CA PRO A 604 22.70 28.91 31.83
C PRO A 604 22.06 30.14 32.49
N GLY A 605 21.20 29.89 33.48
CA GLY A 605 21.21 30.58 34.78
C GLY A 605 20.58 31.97 34.92
N GLY A 606 19.47 32.03 35.69
CA GLY A 606 18.98 33.25 36.33
C GLY A 606 17.90 32.92 37.38
N ARG A 607 18.22 33.12 38.67
CA ARG A 607 17.41 32.80 39.86
C ARG A 607 16.30 33.83 40.13
N GLY A 608 15.14 33.39 40.64
CA GLY A 608 14.18 34.22 41.40
C GLY A 608 12.82 33.53 41.65
N PRO A 609 12.14 33.70 42.81
CA PRO A 609 11.28 32.64 43.38
C PRO A 609 9.75 32.90 43.43
N THR A 610 9.03 31.78 43.64
CA THR A 610 7.70 31.57 44.30
C THR A 610 6.40 32.15 43.70
N SER A 611 5.45 31.27 43.34
CA SER A 611 4.25 30.92 44.15
C SER A 611 3.16 30.16 43.35
N GLY A 612 2.53 29.15 43.99
CA GLY A 612 1.08 28.96 43.97
C GLY A 612 0.35 28.23 42.81
N SER A 613 0.11 26.94 43.03
CA SER A 613 -1.19 26.26 42.87
C SER A 613 -1.54 25.43 41.61
N SER A 614 -2.02 24.22 41.94
CA SER A 614 -3.03 23.38 41.29
C SER A 614 -2.68 22.60 40.02
N ALA A 615 -2.66 21.29 40.23
CA ALA A 615 -2.68 20.25 39.22
C ALA A 615 -3.95 20.32 38.37
N SER A 616 -3.79 20.22 37.05
CA SER A 616 -4.82 19.66 36.18
C SER A 616 -4.14 18.75 35.15
N HIS A 617 -4.56 17.48 35.17
CA HIS A 617 -4.32 16.54 34.09
C HIS A 617 -5.06 17.03 32.84
N GLY A 618 -4.33 17.70 31.95
CA GLY A 618 -4.79 17.97 30.59
C GLY A 618 -4.49 16.76 29.70
N THR A 619 -5.48 15.89 29.51
CA THR A 619 -5.60 15.10 28.28
C THR A 619 -5.57 16.09 27.11
N ARG A 620 -4.51 16.04 26.31
CA ARG A 620 -4.43 16.83 25.07
C ARG A 620 -5.60 16.39 24.18
N ALA A 621 -6.63 17.23 24.10
CA ALA A 621 -7.62 17.15 23.05
C ALA A 621 -6.90 17.17 21.68
N PRO A 622 -7.40 16.48 20.64
CA PRO A 622 -6.80 16.52 19.32
C PRO A 622 -7.07 17.89 18.71
N GLY A 623 -6.29 18.90 19.10
CA GLY A 623 -6.24 20.18 18.41
C GLY A 623 -5.71 19.93 17.02
N GLY A 624 -6.55 20.18 16.01
CA GLY A 624 -6.25 19.96 14.60
C GLY A 624 -5.04 20.77 14.16
N ALA A 625 -3.86 20.15 14.12
CA ALA A 625 -2.80 20.63 13.27
C ALA A 625 -3.34 20.53 11.83
N ALA A 626 -3.38 21.67 11.12
CA ALA A 626 -3.83 21.71 9.74
C ALA A 626 -2.98 20.74 8.91
N VAL A 627 -3.63 19.74 8.29
CA VAL A 627 -2.94 18.75 7.46
C VAL A 627 -2.28 19.47 6.29
N LYS A 628 -0.95 19.43 6.21
CA LYS A 628 -0.21 20.03 5.10
C LYS A 628 -0.67 19.39 3.79
N PRO A 629 -1.13 20.18 2.79
CA PRO A 629 -1.54 19.62 1.52
C PRO A 629 -0.36 18.96 0.80
N LEU A 630 -0.64 17.92 0.03
CA LEU A 630 0.38 17.28 -0.80
C LEU A 630 0.86 18.25 -1.88
N PRO A 631 2.15 18.19 -2.27
CA PRO A 631 2.64 18.93 -3.43
C PRO A 631 1.83 18.58 -4.68
N ALA A 632 1.54 19.58 -5.50
CA ALA A 632 0.83 19.37 -6.75
C ALA A 632 1.73 18.61 -7.75
N LEU A 633 1.19 17.56 -8.36
CA LEU A 633 1.80 16.92 -9.51
C LEU A 633 1.69 17.83 -10.73
N LYS A 634 2.72 17.82 -11.59
CA LYS A 634 2.64 18.52 -12.88
C LYS A 634 1.59 17.88 -13.79
N ASP A 635 0.94 18.68 -14.61
CA ASP A 635 -0.19 18.25 -15.45
C ASP A 635 0.16 17.11 -16.42
N ASN A 636 1.39 17.09 -16.94
CA ASN A 636 1.87 16.03 -17.83
C ASN A 636 2.02 14.67 -17.13
N VAL A 637 2.21 14.65 -15.81
CA VAL A 637 2.24 13.43 -14.99
C VAL A 637 0.84 13.06 -14.48
N LYS A 638 0.03 14.06 -14.12
CA LYS A 638 -1.33 13.88 -13.57
C LYS A 638 -2.28 13.15 -14.52
N ASN A 639 -2.11 13.33 -15.83
CA ASN A 639 -2.99 12.77 -16.86
C ASN A 639 -2.60 11.35 -17.32
N VAL A 640 -1.56 10.76 -16.73
CA VAL A 640 -1.09 9.40 -17.05
C VAL A 640 -1.08 8.51 -15.82
N MET A 641 -0.94 7.21 -16.01
CA MET A 641 -0.91 6.22 -14.93
C MET A 641 0.48 6.19 -14.25
N PHE A 642 0.96 7.34 -13.74
CA PHE A 642 2.30 7.50 -13.15
C PHE A 642 2.58 6.53 -11.99
N TYR A 643 1.53 6.15 -11.26
CA TYR A 643 1.55 5.21 -10.14
C TYR A 643 1.81 3.75 -10.57
N CYS A 644 1.78 3.44 -11.87
CA CYS A 644 1.96 2.07 -12.37
C CYS A 644 3.38 1.51 -12.31
#